data_AF-A0A9K3LBI1-F1
#
_entry.id   AF-A0A9K3LBI1-F1
#
_cell.length_a   1.000
_cell.length_b   1.000
_cell.length_c   1.000
_cell.angle_alpha   90.00
_cell.angle_beta   90.00
_cell.angle_gamma   90.00
#
_symmetry.space_group_name_H-M   'P 1'
#
loop_
_entity.id
_entity.type
_entity.pdbx_description
1 polymer ?
#
loop_
_entity_poly.entity_id
_entity_poly.type
_entity_poly.pdbx_seq_one_letter_code
_entity_poly.pdbx_strand_id
1 'polypeptide(L)'
;MRSSVTNLPWNDVNILVVTDVHSWIAGHGEHPEEHLNAGYGDVLSFYQRLQSRKDQHNYLRNSSLFFVMNGDFTDGTGLSTIPPQHLTPLLQEMPWDAVNVGNHELYFDATVQHLVESGFVDHWNCSYLSSNTILAETQVPLGHRFTFLHGSNNVTLLTFGFLYNFQGHCSSTIVERVEQVVEQQWFREVLKNPPEPYQAIIVLAHMDCVDPLVSVILDGIRRRVGSTVPVLFITGHSHRRAFSRLDDHSFSFEAGRFLDTIGWVSFSLSLSHQHPVFGSQNNPPTPFDYHFLDANKKTLHDAIGARSDAEFTTPAGRALAKRIHDTQRLLGLHEVLGCSSRTYPLEAGFDSSRQSPSLWGLYVNEIIPKQLLERVNAKDTDRILQTVFVQGTGAFRYSLLRGKVTRDDVIAVCPFNDKIYEFDYPVTGKELLNVLEKLETTFPASPKYPMPAFAVVPATVDTNATYRVLVPDFEYKRISPFIDGVTNRREQRSTTPEQICFADECLHTLDLWMKHVREEMPCLLRSDYESVGQEVVQSQTALLSATGDTNLSPAIFDVLSSAMHATFILMIATVLVRMAANSLRKQKDAGVDSAERDLVADETEQLVETAEFDSTYGSIRTTGVTSETYLFNFSQNTFNQSAKAVVNALLGPCGMADHGWHLRHWQIQESEGESLFLYHPPIEVRSPFGAADCSSQEEFELEEMDVVITDDSVVCDPSSYDEEQGVTQWSFSILYDDTYRMPVLYFYVQDRTGAPCGRRNVLQMLLHNPDQNQSEPIQDTWDFLSQELHPKTNIPCFFLHPCQSSARLKLLLRGSECSGEQDSSNANALWTWMSMILPTVGHSIPPNTFLSIQKQLNYY
;
A
#
# COMPACT_ATOMS: atom_id res chain seq x y z
N MET A 1 1.15 -16.05 -0.50
CA MET A 1 1.12 -17.38 0.14
C MET A 1 1.39 -17.22 1.63
N ARG A 2 0.68 -17.93 2.51
CA ARG A 2 0.85 -17.87 3.98
C ARG A 2 1.96 -18.81 4.43
N SER A 3 3.11 -18.26 4.81
CA SER A 3 4.15 -18.97 5.55
C SER A 3 3.82 -18.87 7.04
N SER A 4 3.20 -19.90 7.64
CA SER A 4 3.14 -20.01 9.10
C SER A 4 4.53 -20.39 9.58
N VAL A 5 5.30 -19.43 10.08
CA VAL A 5 6.63 -19.70 10.67
C VAL A 5 6.42 -20.57 11.91
N THR A 6 6.73 -21.85 11.79
CA THR A 6 6.74 -22.78 12.92
C THR A 6 8.19 -22.86 13.43
N ASN A 7 8.41 -22.31 14.62
CA ASN A 7 9.72 -22.09 15.26
C ASN A 7 10.58 -20.98 14.63
N LEU A 8 10.89 -19.98 15.45
CA LEU A 8 11.88 -18.95 15.15
C LEU A 8 13.31 -19.53 15.23
N PRO A 9 14.23 -19.11 14.35
CA PRO A 9 15.63 -19.48 14.42
C PRO A 9 16.30 -18.75 15.59
N TRP A 10 16.91 -19.53 16.49
CA TRP A 10 17.63 -18.98 17.64
C TRP A 10 19.13 -19.07 17.42
N ASN A 11 19.83 -17.96 17.65
CA ASN A 11 21.29 -17.87 17.62
C ASN A 11 21.84 -17.30 18.94
N ASP A 12 23.11 -16.89 18.97
CA ASP A 12 23.75 -16.26 20.14
C ASP A 12 23.03 -14.98 20.57
N VAL A 13 22.60 -14.18 19.60
CA VAL A 13 21.83 -12.94 19.80
C VAL A 13 20.51 -13.03 19.06
N ASN A 14 19.42 -12.66 19.72
CA ASN A 14 18.08 -12.66 19.17
C ASN A 14 17.38 -11.37 19.60
N ILE A 15 16.71 -10.71 18.67
CA ILE A 15 16.10 -9.40 18.89
C ILE A 15 14.69 -9.42 18.33
N LEU A 16 13.74 -9.16 19.22
CA LEU A 16 12.37 -8.83 18.85
C LEU A 16 12.31 -7.33 18.54
N VAL A 17 11.65 -6.95 17.45
CA VAL A 17 11.69 -5.59 16.92
C VAL A 17 10.27 -5.08 16.68
N VAL A 18 10.01 -3.86 17.11
CA VAL A 18 8.86 -3.04 16.67
C VAL A 18 9.34 -1.65 16.27
N THR A 19 8.72 -1.06 15.25
CA THR A 19 8.99 0.30 14.76
C THR A 19 7.69 0.88 14.21
N ASP A 20 7.59 2.22 14.15
CA ASP A 20 6.51 2.92 13.43
C ASP A 20 5.11 2.48 13.87
N VAL A 21 4.94 2.18 15.16
CA VAL A 21 3.69 1.63 15.71
C VAL A 21 2.57 2.65 15.66
N HIS A 22 2.89 3.95 15.72
CA HIS A 22 1.94 5.06 15.64
C HIS A 22 0.69 4.85 16.50
N SER A 23 0.89 4.46 17.76
CA SER A 23 -0.15 4.19 18.75
C SER A 23 -1.14 3.05 18.47
N TRP A 24 -0.91 2.21 17.46
CA TRP A 24 -1.72 1.00 17.16
C TRP A 24 -1.54 -0.14 18.17
N ILE A 25 -1.35 0.18 19.44
CA ILE A 25 -1.08 -0.79 20.52
C ILE A 25 -2.30 -1.65 20.87
N ALA A 26 -3.49 -1.26 20.41
CA ALA A 26 -4.71 -2.06 20.52
C ALA A 26 -4.83 -3.14 19.42
N GLY A 27 -3.98 -3.11 18.39
CA GLY A 27 -4.15 -3.89 17.16
C GLY A 27 -5.27 -3.35 16.27
N HIS A 28 -5.52 -4.01 15.14
CA HIS A 28 -6.46 -3.53 14.10
C HIS A 28 -7.93 -3.96 14.34
N GLY A 29 -8.24 -4.51 15.51
CA GLY A 29 -9.58 -5.01 15.84
C GLY A 29 -9.96 -6.32 15.14
N GLU A 30 -11.20 -6.77 15.36
CA GLU A 30 -11.69 -8.06 14.85
C GLU A 30 -12.32 -7.98 13.46
N HIS A 31 -12.68 -6.81 12.92
CA HIS A 31 -13.21 -6.70 11.56
C HIS A 31 -12.92 -5.30 10.97
N PRO A 32 -12.55 -5.19 9.68
CA PRO A 32 -12.38 -6.27 8.70
C PRO A 32 -10.95 -6.86 8.65
N GLU A 33 -10.04 -6.43 9.53
CA GLU A 33 -8.62 -6.79 9.48
C GLU A 33 -8.25 -7.88 10.51
N GLU A 34 -9.00 -8.99 10.51
CA GLU A 34 -8.77 -10.15 11.40
C GLU A 34 -7.34 -10.70 11.36
N HIS A 35 -6.63 -10.45 10.27
CA HIS A 35 -5.26 -10.89 10.04
C HIS A 35 -4.20 -10.01 10.73
N LEU A 36 -4.60 -8.95 11.45
CA LEU A 36 -3.76 -8.04 12.25
C LEU A 36 -4.35 -7.80 13.66
N ASN A 37 -4.91 -8.86 14.24
CA ASN A 37 -5.71 -8.80 15.47
C ASN A 37 -4.91 -8.88 16.79
N ALA A 38 -3.59 -8.77 16.76
CA ALA A 38 -2.77 -8.77 17.98
C ALA A 38 -2.50 -7.33 18.44
N GLY A 39 -2.71 -7.08 19.75
CA GLY A 39 -2.30 -5.83 20.41
C GLY A 39 -1.05 -6.02 21.28
N TYR A 40 -0.60 -4.97 21.94
CA TYR A 40 0.56 -5.01 22.83
C TYR A 40 0.42 -5.98 24.01
N GLY A 41 -0.81 -6.28 24.46
CA GLY A 41 -1.01 -7.35 25.43
C GLY A 41 -0.65 -8.75 24.89
N ASP A 42 -0.86 -8.97 23.60
CA ASP A 42 -0.46 -10.21 22.92
C ASP A 42 1.04 -10.21 22.64
N VAL A 43 1.62 -9.08 22.22
CA VAL A 43 3.08 -8.93 22.02
C VAL A 43 3.85 -9.13 23.32
N LEU A 44 3.37 -8.56 24.43
CA LEU A 44 3.96 -8.76 25.76
C LEU A 44 3.88 -10.23 26.18
N SER A 45 2.74 -10.88 25.94
CA SER A 45 2.59 -12.32 26.19
C SER A 45 3.61 -13.10 25.36
N PHE A 46 3.71 -12.82 24.07
CA PHE A 46 4.65 -13.46 23.15
C PHE A 46 6.10 -13.34 23.63
N TYR A 47 6.56 -12.14 23.97
CA TYR A 47 7.90 -11.92 24.48
C TYR A 47 8.18 -12.70 25.78
N GLN A 48 7.24 -12.68 26.73
CA GLN A 48 7.38 -13.45 27.98
C GLN A 48 7.40 -14.97 27.76
N ARG A 49 6.70 -15.46 26.72
CA ARG A 49 6.76 -16.88 26.32
C ARG A 49 8.09 -17.23 25.65
N LEU A 50 8.66 -16.33 24.84
CA LEU A 50 10.02 -16.50 24.30
C LEU A 50 11.07 -16.57 25.42
N GLN A 51 10.98 -15.70 26.43
CA GLN A 51 11.82 -15.76 27.62
C GLN A 51 11.65 -17.10 28.36
N SER A 52 10.41 -17.52 28.61
CA SER A 52 10.13 -18.81 29.26
C SER A 52 10.70 -20.00 28.49
N ARG A 53 10.61 -19.98 27.15
CA ARG A 53 11.18 -21.01 26.27
C ARG A 53 12.71 -21.04 26.38
N LYS A 54 13.36 -19.88 26.37
CA LYS A 54 14.80 -19.73 26.58
C LYS A 54 15.25 -20.38 27.89
N ASP A 55 14.50 -20.16 28.98
CA ASP A 55 14.84 -20.68 30.31
C ASP A 55 14.57 -22.18 30.46
N GLN A 56 13.57 -22.72 29.77
CA GLN A 56 13.17 -24.13 29.87
C GLN A 56 14.07 -25.06 29.03
N HIS A 57 14.60 -24.57 27.90
CA HIS A 57 15.40 -25.39 26.99
C HIS A 57 16.90 -25.17 27.18
N ASN A 58 17.60 -26.19 27.68
CA ASN A 58 19.04 -26.11 28.00
C ASN A 58 19.92 -25.57 26.85
N TYR A 59 19.57 -25.83 25.59
CA TYR A 59 20.33 -25.35 24.43
C TYR A 59 20.11 -23.86 24.13
N LEU A 60 18.99 -23.27 24.56
CA LEU A 60 18.67 -21.84 24.40
C LEU A 60 19.12 -21.00 25.60
N ARG A 61 19.42 -21.62 26.75
CA ARG A 61 19.77 -20.90 27.99
C ARG A 61 20.93 -19.92 27.80
N ASN A 62 21.86 -20.23 26.90
CA ASN A 62 23.03 -19.40 26.62
C ASN A 62 22.77 -18.31 25.57
N SER A 63 21.69 -18.39 24.80
CA SER A 63 21.30 -17.36 23.82
C SER A 63 20.81 -16.09 24.50
N SER A 64 21.09 -14.93 23.94
CA SER A 64 20.57 -13.64 24.41
C SER A 64 19.28 -13.28 23.67
N LEU A 65 18.30 -12.71 24.39
CA LEU A 65 17.05 -12.23 23.82
C LEU A 65 16.86 -10.77 24.24
N PHE A 66 16.71 -9.88 23.26
CA PHE A 66 16.43 -8.46 23.46
C PHE A 66 15.11 -8.06 22.79
N PHE A 67 14.52 -6.96 23.23
CA PHE A 67 13.31 -6.37 22.65
C PHE A 67 13.50 -4.87 22.48
N VAL A 68 13.40 -4.36 21.25
CA VAL A 68 13.67 -2.95 20.95
C VAL A 68 12.50 -2.27 20.24
N MET A 69 12.37 -0.96 20.46
CA MET A 69 11.42 -0.09 19.76
C MET A 69 12.14 1.05 19.04
N ASN A 70 11.93 1.19 17.73
CA ASN A 70 12.65 2.17 16.90
C ASN A 70 11.79 3.39 16.47
N GLY A 71 11.31 4.18 17.43
CA GLY A 71 10.65 5.47 17.18
C GLY A 71 9.25 5.39 16.54
N ASP A 72 8.63 6.56 16.39
CA ASP A 72 7.30 6.80 15.81
C ASP A 72 6.21 5.95 16.47
N PHE A 73 6.11 6.09 17.80
CA PHE A 73 5.07 5.45 18.59
C PHE A 73 3.84 6.33 18.78
N THR A 74 3.88 7.60 18.38
CA THR A 74 2.78 8.57 18.40
C THR A 74 2.12 8.77 17.02
N ASP A 75 1.00 9.49 16.97
CA ASP A 75 0.32 9.96 15.73
C ASP A 75 -0.21 8.87 14.78
N GLY A 76 -1.18 8.06 15.23
CA GLY A 76 -1.90 7.15 14.31
C GLY A 76 -3.24 6.61 14.79
N THR A 77 -3.58 6.72 16.07
CA THR A 77 -4.91 6.38 16.62
C THR A 77 -5.26 7.40 17.70
N GLY A 78 -6.49 7.37 18.21
CA GLY A 78 -6.93 8.24 19.29
C GLY A 78 -6.30 7.94 20.65
N LEU A 79 -5.50 6.86 20.78
CA LEU A 79 -4.66 6.65 21.96
C LEU A 79 -3.50 7.66 22.01
N SER A 80 -3.05 8.16 20.85
CA SER A 80 -2.08 9.24 20.78
C SER A 80 -2.79 10.59 20.96
N THR A 81 -2.39 11.32 21.98
CA THR A 81 -2.84 12.69 22.27
C THR A 81 -1.62 13.61 22.30
N ILE A 82 -1.84 14.92 22.22
CA ILE A 82 -0.76 15.92 22.37
C ILE A 82 -1.05 16.74 23.63
N PRO A 83 -0.25 16.59 24.71
CA PRO A 83 0.82 15.61 24.89
C PRO A 83 0.30 14.15 25.05
N PRO A 84 1.13 13.11 24.85
CA PRO A 84 0.71 11.70 24.83
C PRO A 84 0.50 11.10 26.24
N GLN A 85 -0.25 11.80 27.08
CA GLN A 85 -0.42 11.52 28.52
C GLN A 85 -1.08 10.17 28.83
N HIS A 86 -1.92 9.66 27.93
CA HIS A 86 -2.60 8.37 28.08
C HIS A 86 -1.83 7.22 27.44
N LEU A 87 -0.97 7.53 26.45
CA LEU A 87 -0.21 6.54 25.71
C LEU A 87 1.05 6.13 26.48
N THR A 88 1.82 7.09 26.99
CA THR A 88 3.13 6.80 27.62
C THR A 88 3.04 5.80 28.78
N PRO A 89 2.02 5.82 29.67
CA PRO A 89 1.92 4.82 30.73
C PRO A 89 1.66 3.39 30.22
N LEU A 90 0.98 3.25 29.07
CA LEU A 90 0.73 1.95 28.44
C LEU A 90 2.00 1.41 27.79
N LEU A 91 2.81 2.28 27.18
CA LEU A 91 4.09 1.92 26.58
C LEU A 91 5.12 1.49 27.63
N GLN A 92 5.14 2.13 28.81
CA GLN A 92 6.01 1.79 29.94
C GLN A 92 5.78 0.38 30.52
N GLU A 93 4.71 -0.32 30.11
CA GLU A 93 4.50 -1.71 30.49
C GLU A 93 5.25 -2.71 29.60
N MET A 94 5.75 -2.25 28.46
CA MET A 94 6.54 -3.06 27.54
C MET A 94 7.99 -3.15 28.05
N PRO A 95 8.57 -4.36 28.15
CA PRO A 95 9.91 -4.55 28.66
C PRO A 95 10.95 -4.34 27.54
N TRP A 96 10.96 -3.15 26.93
CA TRP A 96 11.96 -2.82 25.93
C TRP A 96 13.33 -2.63 26.58
N ASP A 97 14.34 -3.27 25.99
CA ASP A 97 15.74 -3.13 26.37
C ASP A 97 16.33 -1.82 25.84
N ALA A 98 15.83 -1.33 24.70
CA ALA A 98 16.16 -0.02 24.14
C ALA A 98 15.03 0.59 23.32
N VAL A 99 14.93 1.91 23.37
CA VAL A 99 13.93 2.72 22.68
C VAL A 99 14.65 3.86 21.94
N ASN A 100 14.34 4.07 20.66
CA ASN A 100 14.82 5.23 19.90
C ASN A 100 13.70 6.27 19.72
N VAL A 101 14.08 7.52 19.48
CA VAL A 101 13.14 8.60 19.13
C VAL A 101 12.86 8.62 17.63
N GLY A 102 11.59 8.78 17.24
CA GLY A 102 11.18 9.04 15.86
C GLY A 102 10.91 10.51 15.60
N ASN A 103 10.55 10.87 14.36
CA ASN A 103 10.22 12.27 14.05
C ASN A 103 8.85 12.69 14.61
N HIS A 104 7.91 11.75 14.79
CA HIS A 104 6.57 12.07 15.31
C HIS A 104 6.58 12.54 16.77
N GLU A 105 7.54 12.05 17.55
CA GLU A 105 7.74 12.53 18.92
C GLU A 105 8.28 13.98 18.99
N LEU A 106 8.74 14.55 17.86
CA LEU A 106 9.46 15.81 17.81
C LEU A 106 8.69 16.96 17.16
N TYR A 107 7.48 16.77 16.63
CA TYR A 107 6.72 17.86 15.99
C TYR A 107 6.24 18.93 16.98
N PHE A 108 5.95 18.56 18.23
CA PHE A 108 5.33 19.45 19.21
C PHE A 108 6.17 19.58 20.49
N ASP A 109 6.37 20.83 20.92
CA ASP A 109 7.06 21.14 22.19
C ASP A 109 6.38 20.45 23.38
N ALA A 110 5.05 20.42 23.40
CA ALA A 110 4.27 19.75 24.44
C ALA A 110 4.57 18.24 24.53
N THR A 111 4.81 17.58 23.39
CA THR A 111 5.17 16.15 23.36
C THR A 111 6.54 15.95 24.00
N VAL A 112 7.57 16.67 23.54
CA VAL A 112 8.93 16.57 24.08
C VAL A 112 8.97 16.89 25.57
N GLN A 113 8.30 17.97 25.98
CA GLN A 113 8.19 18.37 27.39
C GLN A 113 7.56 17.25 28.22
N HIS A 114 6.46 16.66 27.77
CA HIS A 114 5.81 15.55 28.47
C HIS A 114 6.72 14.32 28.56
N LEU A 115 7.42 13.94 27.50
CA LEU A 115 8.33 12.77 27.52
C LEU A 115 9.43 12.93 28.59
N VAL A 116 9.96 14.15 28.76
CA VAL A 116 10.97 14.47 29.76
C VAL A 116 10.35 14.57 31.16
N GLU A 117 9.31 15.40 31.34
CA GLU A 117 8.76 15.72 32.65
C GLU A 117 7.95 14.59 33.29
N SER A 118 7.32 13.73 32.49
CA SER A 118 6.59 12.56 33.00
C SER A 118 7.51 11.44 33.49
N GLY A 119 8.83 11.55 33.26
CA GLY A 119 9.81 10.50 33.52
C GLY A 119 9.75 9.37 32.49
N PHE A 120 9.10 9.57 31.34
CA PHE A 120 9.06 8.55 30.28
C PHE A 120 10.46 8.24 29.74
N VAL A 121 11.28 9.27 29.47
CA VAL A 121 12.67 9.09 29.04
C VAL A 121 13.50 8.34 30.10
N ASP A 122 13.34 8.70 31.37
CA ASP A 122 14.10 8.12 32.49
C ASP A 122 13.71 6.67 32.80
N HIS A 123 12.47 6.28 32.48
CA HIS A 123 11.93 4.93 32.71
C HIS A 123 12.82 3.83 32.12
N TRP A 124 13.49 4.12 31.01
CA TRP A 124 14.29 3.17 30.25
C TRP A 124 15.73 3.04 30.75
N ASN A 125 16.08 3.55 31.94
CA ASN A 125 17.39 3.37 32.58
C ASN A 125 18.59 3.57 31.65
N CYS A 126 18.66 4.75 31.02
CA CYS A 126 19.67 5.12 30.04
C CYS A 126 19.58 4.45 28.66
N SER A 127 18.52 3.69 28.39
CA SER A 127 18.25 3.05 27.10
C SER A 127 17.15 3.73 26.26
N TYR A 128 16.74 4.95 26.63
CA TYR A 128 16.05 5.84 25.69
C TYR A 128 17.11 6.61 24.91
N LEU A 129 17.22 6.35 23.62
CA LEU A 129 18.38 6.69 22.81
C LEU A 129 18.08 7.83 21.83
N SER A 130 19.02 8.78 21.77
CA SER A 130 19.15 9.78 20.71
C SER A 130 20.62 10.24 20.57
N SER A 131 21.28 9.79 19.52
CA SER A 131 22.69 10.07 19.20
C SER A 131 22.86 11.43 18.55
N ASN A 132 21.84 11.89 17.84
CA ASN A 132 21.85 13.14 17.07
C ASN A 132 20.67 14.06 17.38
N THR A 133 19.96 13.86 18.50
CA THR A 133 18.90 14.77 18.94
C THR A 133 19.23 15.29 20.32
N ILE A 134 19.25 16.61 20.47
CA ILE A 134 19.52 17.30 21.74
C ILE A 134 18.37 18.21 22.13
N LEU A 135 18.22 18.44 23.42
CA LEU A 135 17.33 19.47 23.97
C LEU A 135 17.92 20.85 23.68
N ALA A 136 17.12 21.74 23.08
CA ALA A 136 17.58 23.05 22.66
C ALA A 136 18.02 23.93 23.84
N GLU A 137 17.35 23.84 24.98
CA GLU A 137 17.65 24.63 26.17
C GLU A 137 18.98 24.21 26.84
N THR A 138 19.19 22.91 27.03
CA THR A 138 20.30 22.37 27.82
C THR A 138 21.48 21.91 26.97
N GLN A 139 21.29 21.73 25.66
CA GLN A 139 22.26 21.18 24.71
C GLN A 139 22.74 19.75 25.09
N VAL A 140 21.94 19.03 25.88
CA VAL A 140 22.18 17.62 26.22
C VAL A 140 21.30 16.71 25.37
N PRO A 141 21.68 15.43 25.16
CA PRO A 141 20.86 14.47 24.42
C PRO A 141 19.45 14.32 25.02
N LEU A 142 18.45 14.09 24.16
CA LEU A 142 17.13 13.66 24.61
C LEU A 142 17.20 12.18 25.01
N GLY A 143 17.56 11.92 26.27
CA GLY A 143 17.94 10.59 26.73
C GLY A 143 19.46 10.39 26.63
N HIS A 144 19.91 9.33 25.98
CA HIS A 144 21.32 8.95 25.91
C HIS A 144 21.79 8.73 24.47
N ARG A 145 23.06 9.04 24.18
CA ARG A 145 23.60 8.82 22.83
C ARG A 145 23.84 7.35 22.51
N PHE A 146 24.15 6.56 23.53
CA PHE A 146 24.37 5.12 23.41
C PHE A 146 24.11 4.43 24.76
N THR A 147 23.94 3.12 24.72
CA THR A 147 23.88 2.24 25.90
C THR A 147 24.58 0.91 25.60
N PHE A 148 24.81 0.12 26.64
CA PHE A 148 25.31 -1.25 26.53
C PHE A 148 24.24 -2.22 27.01
N LEU A 149 23.73 -3.04 26.08
CA LEU A 149 22.73 -4.06 26.40
C LEU A 149 23.43 -5.36 26.78
N HIS A 150 23.04 -5.91 27.93
CA HIS A 150 23.70 -7.06 28.54
C HIS A 150 22.81 -8.31 28.41
N GLY A 151 23.34 -9.30 27.71
CA GLY A 151 22.69 -10.57 27.43
C GLY A 151 23.19 -11.72 28.30
N SER A 152 22.83 -12.93 27.88
CA SER A 152 23.36 -14.17 28.47
C SER A 152 24.78 -14.45 27.96
N ASN A 153 25.53 -15.32 28.65
CA ASN A 153 26.87 -15.75 28.23
C ASN A 153 27.88 -14.60 28.00
N ASN A 154 27.82 -13.55 28.83
CA ASN A 154 28.66 -12.35 28.73
C ASN A 154 28.55 -11.61 27.39
N VAL A 155 27.42 -11.72 26.70
CA VAL A 155 27.14 -10.92 25.51
C VAL A 155 26.85 -9.48 25.94
N THR A 156 27.56 -8.53 25.33
CA THR A 156 27.36 -7.09 25.47
C THR A 156 27.23 -6.46 24.09
N LEU A 157 26.13 -5.74 23.86
CA LEU A 157 25.84 -5.04 22.61
C LEU A 157 25.97 -3.53 22.82
N LEU A 158 26.86 -2.87 22.07
CA LEU A 158 26.91 -1.41 22.03
C LEU A 158 25.76 -0.91 21.14
N THR A 159 24.85 -0.15 21.71
CA THR A 159 23.60 0.24 21.03
C THR A 159 23.50 1.75 20.90
N PHE A 160 23.26 2.24 19.68
CA PHE A 160 23.03 3.66 19.36
C PHE A 160 21.58 3.89 18.93
N GLY A 161 21.08 5.12 19.08
CA GLY A 161 19.81 5.56 18.50
C GLY A 161 20.01 6.74 17.56
N PHE A 162 19.61 6.68 16.29
CA PHE A 162 19.75 7.78 15.34
C PHE A 162 18.41 8.12 14.71
N LEU A 163 18.17 9.40 14.50
CA LEU A 163 17.13 9.90 13.62
C LEU A 163 17.79 10.36 12.30
N TYR A 164 17.08 10.27 11.18
CA TYR A 164 17.53 10.94 9.95
C TYR A 164 17.73 12.45 10.14
N ASN A 165 18.23 13.15 9.13
CA ASN A 165 18.46 14.61 9.16
C ASN A 165 17.15 15.44 9.14
N PHE A 166 16.23 15.14 10.05
CA PHE A 166 14.91 15.73 10.17
C PHE A 166 14.96 17.23 10.43
N GLN A 167 14.18 18.00 9.66
CA GLN A 167 14.14 19.47 9.74
C GLN A 167 12.81 20.01 10.31
N GLY A 168 11.82 19.14 10.55
CA GLY A 168 10.48 19.52 11.01
C GLY A 168 10.32 19.51 12.54
N HIS A 169 11.41 19.46 13.29
CA HIS A 169 11.38 19.34 14.74
C HIS A 169 10.90 20.65 15.41
N CYS A 170 10.31 20.50 16.60
CA CYS A 170 9.86 21.60 17.44
C CYS A 170 11.02 22.44 17.98
N SER A 171 10.68 23.55 18.63
CA SER A 171 11.66 24.51 19.15
C SER A 171 12.44 23.99 20.37
N SER A 172 11.90 22.97 21.06
CA SER A 172 12.51 22.34 22.24
C SER A 172 13.66 21.40 21.90
N THR A 173 13.86 21.07 20.63
CA THR A 173 14.90 20.13 20.20
C THR A 173 15.72 20.66 19.03
N ILE A 174 16.92 20.10 18.86
CA ILE A 174 17.77 20.30 17.70
C ILE A 174 18.19 18.91 17.21
N VAL A 175 18.00 18.66 15.92
CA VAL A 175 18.50 17.44 15.25
C VAL A 175 19.84 17.78 14.58
N GLU A 176 20.92 17.26 15.16
CA GLU A 176 22.27 17.35 14.60
C GLU A 176 22.36 16.47 13.34
N ARG A 177 23.14 16.92 12.35
CA ARG A 177 23.35 16.14 11.13
C ARG A 177 24.14 14.87 11.43
N VAL A 178 23.66 13.73 10.95
CA VAL A 178 24.30 12.41 11.13
C VAL A 178 25.77 12.44 10.70
N GLU A 179 26.07 13.07 9.56
CA GLU A 179 27.42 13.19 9.01
C GLU A 179 28.38 13.94 9.96
N GLN A 180 27.86 14.86 10.77
CA GLN A 180 28.63 15.59 11.77
C GLN A 180 28.80 14.77 13.04
N VAL A 181 27.74 14.08 13.46
CA VAL A 181 27.69 13.30 14.71
C VAL A 181 28.67 12.14 14.70
N VAL A 182 28.79 11.41 13.59
CA VAL A 182 29.76 10.29 13.45
C VAL A 182 31.22 10.74 13.50
N GLU A 183 31.45 12.04 13.37
CA GLU A 183 32.76 12.68 13.52
C GLU A 183 32.99 13.34 14.88
N GLN A 184 32.01 13.31 15.79
CA GLN A 184 32.19 13.84 17.14
C GLN A 184 33.10 12.96 18.00
N GLN A 185 33.76 13.58 18.98
CA GLN A 185 34.74 12.91 19.83
C GLN A 185 34.12 11.75 20.61
N TRP A 186 32.94 11.93 21.22
CA TRP A 186 32.29 10.90 22.02
C TRP A 186 32.02 9.62 21.21
N PHE A 187 31.58 9.75 19.96
CA PHE A 187 31.27 8.62 19.07
C PHE A 187 32.55 7.85 18.71
N ARG A 188 33.64 8.56 18.43
CA ARG A 188 34.95 7.96 18.14
C ARG A 188 35.53 7.25 19.36
N GLU A 189 35.42 7.86 20.55
CA GLU A 189 35.98 7.31 21.78
C GLU A 189 35.23 6.06 22.23
N VAL A 190 33.89 6.04 22.20
CA VAL A 190 33.13 4.85 22.62
C VAL A 190 33.42 3.63 21.73
N LEU A 191 33.71 3.84 20.44
CA LEU A 191 34.05 2.74 19.52
C LEU A 191 35.51 2.26 19.65
N LYS A 192 36.44 3.13 20.05
CA LYS A 192 37.88 2.79 20.13
C LYS A 192 38.33 2.38 21.53
N ASN A 193 37.86 3.11 22.53
CA ASN A 193 38.20 2.97 23.94
C ASN A 193 36.89 2.85 24.74
N PRO A 194 36.08 1.81 24.49
CA PRO A 194 34.80 1.69 25.17
C PRO A 194 35.00 1.55 26.68
N PRO A 195 34.07 2.09 27.51
CA PRO A 195 34.09 1.89 28.95
C PRO A 195 34.07 0.41 29.37
N GLU A 196 33.49 -0.45 28.54
CA GLU A 196 33.43 -1.90 28.71
C GLU A 196 33.44 -2.63 27.35
N PRO A 197 33.95 -3.88 27.29
CA PRO A 197 34.03 -4.61 26.02
C PRO A 197 32.64 -4.98 25.48
N TYR A 198 32.48 -4.91 24.15
CA TYR A 198 31.27 -5.33 23.44
C TYR A 198 31.62 -6.30 22.30
N GLN A 199 30.65 -7.12 21.89
CA GLN A 199 30.84 -8.13 20.82
C GLN A 199 30.16 -7.76 19.51
N ALA A 200 29.11 -6.93 19.54
CA ALA A 200 28.41 -6.46 18.35
C ALA A 200 27.83 -5.06 18.60
N ILE A 201 27.44 -4.40 17.51
CA ILE A 201 26.84 -3.06 17.53
C ILE A 201 25.43 -3.13 16.99
N ILE A 202 24.48 -2.53 17.68
CA ILE A 202 23.12 -2.32 17.21
C ILE A 202 22.89 -0.84 16.99
N VAL A 203 22.26 -0.46 15.89
CA VAL A 203 21.88 0.92 15.60
C VAL A 203 20.38 0.94 15.40
N LEU A 204 19.64 1.45 16.40
CA LEU A 204 18.25 1.83 16.21
C LEU A 204 18.25 3.11 15.36
N ALA A 205 17.83 3.02 14.12
CA ALA A 205 17.96 4.06 13.12
C ALA A 205 16.57 4.40 12.58
N HIS A 206 15.97 5.49 13.02
CA HIS A 206 14.67 5.90 12.51
C HIS A 206 14.86 6.60 11.15
N MET A 207 15.10 5.78 10.12
CA MET A 207 15.39 6.10 8.72
C MET A 207 15.10 4.86 7.84
N ASP A 208 14.88 5.06 6.54
CA ASP A 208 14.58 3.97 5.59
C ASP A 208 15.69 2.90 5.58
N CYS A 209 15.29 1.64 5.35
CA CYS A 209 16.20 0.48 5.32
C CYS A 209 17.45 0.65 4.44
N VAL A 210 17.35 1.39 3.33
CA VAL A 210 18.45 1.68 2.39
C VAL A 210 18.77 3.17 2.31
N ASP A 211 18.45 3.94 3.36
CA ASP A 211 18.79 5.36 3.44
C ASP A 211 20.32 5.57 3.34
N PRO A 212 20.82 6.51 2.52
CA PRO A 212 22.25 6.82 2.44
C PRO A 212 22.92 7.12 3.79
N LEU A 213 22.17 7.64 4.78
CA LEU A 213 22.65 7.90 6.13
C LEU A 213 22.97 6.61 6.90
N VAL A 214 22.33 5.48 6.58
CA VAL A 214 22.72 4.15 7.12
C VAL A 214 24.18 3.87 6.74
N SER A 215 24.53 4.07 5.47
CA SER A 215 25.91 3.89 4.98
C SER A 215 26.89 4.87 5.63
N VAL A 216 26.49 6.13 5.84
CA VAL A 216 27.32 7.11 6.56
C VAL A 216 27.64 6.66 7.99
N ILE A 217 26.65 6.14 8.71
CA ILE A 217 26.82 5.64 10.07
C ILE A 217 27.72 4.40 10.06
N LEU A 218 27.45 3.45 9.15
CA LEU A 218 28.25 2.24 9.02
C LEU A 218 29.71 2.57 8.71
N ASP A 219 29.98 3.45 7.76
CA ASP A 219 31.34 3.92 7.45
C ASP A 219 32.00 4.58 8.66
N GLY A 220 31.24 5.39 9.39
CA GLY A 220 31.65 5.98 10.66
C GLY A 220 32.11 4.92 11.66
N ILE A 221 31.36 3.83 11.81
CA ILE A 221 31.67 2.70 12.69
C ILE A 221 32.89 1.92 12.18
N ARG A 222 32.87 1.49 10.92
CA ARG A 222 33.89 0.65 10.28
C ARG A 222 35.28 1.28 10.33
N ARG A 223 35.39 2.61 10.20
CA ARG A 223 36.64 3.37 10.37
C ARG A 223 37.29 3.24 11.75
N ARG A 224 36.59 2.73 12.78
CA ARG A 224 37.10 2.60 14.15
C ARG A 224 37.21 1.16 14.61
N VAL A 225 36.29 0.30 14.20
CA VAL A 225 36.20 -1.08 14.71
C VAL A 225 36.64 -2.14 13.69
N GLY A 226 36.85 -1.76 12.43
CA GLY A 226 37.17 -2.70 11.35
C GLY A 226 35.93 -3.39 10.74
N SER A 227 36.17 -4.28 9.77
CA SER A 227 35.12 -4.91 8.95
C SER A 227 34.47 -6.15 9.56
N THR A 228 35.00 -6.68 10.67
CA THR A 228 34.57 -7.99 11.21
C THR A 228 33.62 -7.91 12.40
N VAL A 229 33.46 -6.74 13.01
CA VAL A 229 32.50 -6.56 14.12
C VAL A 229 31.08 -6.61 13.57
N PRO A 230 30.18 -7.46 14.07
CA PRO A 230 28.79 -7.48 13.60
C PRO A 230 28.09 -6.13 13.88
N VAL A 231 27.41 -5.58 12.87
CA VAL A 231 26.60 -4.36 12.99
C VAL A 231 25.19 -4.63 12.47
N LEU A 232 24.17 -4.40 13.29
CA LEU A 232 22.77 -4.52 12.87
C LEU A 232 22.09 -3.16 12.96
N PHE A 233 21.54 -2.70 11.84
CA PHE A 233 20.63 -1.57 11.81
C PHE A 233 19.19 -2.07 11.95
N ILE A 234 18.50 -1.55 12.94
CA ILE A 234 17.05 -1.65 13.06
C ILE A 234 16.48 -0.35 12.52
N THR A 235 15.95 -0.40 11.31
CA THR A 235 15.45 0.75 10.54
C THR A 235 13.95 0.99 10.72
N GLY A 236 13.42 2.10 10.20
CA GLY A 236 12.04 2.58 10.41
C GLY A 236 11.66 3.71 9.43
N HIS A 237 10.69 4.53 9.78
CA HIS A 237 10.26 5.75 9.04
C HIS A 237 9.56 5.51 7.69
N SER A 238 10.06 4.56 6.88
CA SER A 238 9.54 4.32 5.53
C SER A 238 8.25 3.47 5.50
N HIS A 239 7.95 2.84 6.64
CA HIS A 239 6.80 1.97 6.86
C HIS A 239 6.82 0.69 6.02
N ARG A 240 7.98 0.05 5.90
CA ARG A 240 8.18 -1.11 5.03
C ARG A 240 8.65 -2.32 5.81
N ARG A 241 8.28 -3.51 5.32
CA ARG A 241 9.00 -4.74 5.63
C ARG A 241 10.19 -4.81 4.70
N ALA A 242 11.39 -4.57 5.20
CA ALA A 242 12.58 -4.51 4.37
C ALA A 242 13.79 -5.11 5.08
N PHE A 243 14.68 -5.72 4.30
CA PHE A 243 15.97 -6.23 4.75
C PHE A 243 17.01 -5.93 3.68
N SER A 244 18.19 -5.50 4.08
CA SER A 244 19.29 -5.19 3.17
C SER A 244 20.62 -5.60 3.77
N ARG A 245 21.47 -6.26 2.96
CA ARG A 245 22.86 -6.54 3.31
C ARG A 245 23.71 -5.32 2.98
N LEU A 246 24.43 -4.81 3.98
CA LEU A 246 25.28 -3.63 3.84
C LEU A 246 26.74 -4.02 3.59
N ASP A 247 27.23 -5.04 4.29
CA ASP A 247 28.52 -5.70 4.06
C ASP A 247 28.48 -7.17 4.57
N ASP A 248 29.62 -7.86 4.60
CA ASP A 248 29.71 -9.26 5.05
C ASP A 248 29.30 -9.49 6.52
N HIS A 249 29.32 -8.43 7.34
CA HIS A 249 29.03 -8.47 8.78
C HIS A 249 28.06 -7.36 9.19
N SER A 250 27.25 -6.84 8.26
CA SER A 250 26.35 -5.73 8.51
C SER A 250 25.07 -5.82 7.69
N PHE A 251 23.94 -5.61 8.36
CA PHE A 251 22.61 -5.70 7.78
C PHE A 251 21.70 -4.59 8.30
N SER A 252 20.70 -4.23 7.51
CA SER A 252 19.62 -3.30 7.84
C SER A 252 18.29 -4.03 7.78
N PHE A 253 17.41 -3.79 8.76
CA PHE A 253 16.13 -4.48 8.89
C PHE A 253 15.04 -3.54 9.41
N GLU A 254 13.95 -3.43 8.67
CA GLU A 254 12.80 -2.57 8.98
C GLU A 254 11.53 -3.42 9.16
N ALA A 255 10.86 -3.25 10.29
CA ALA A 255 9.76 -4.11 10.73
C ALA A 255 8.37 -3.49 10.51
N GLY A 256 8.09 -2.98 9.31
CA GLY A 256 6.74 -2.56 8.91
C GLY A 256 6.26 -1.28 9.62
N ARG A 257 4.97 -1.24 10.00
CA ARG A 257 4.32 -0.08 10.63
C ARG A 257 3.02 -0.47 11.34
N PHE A 258 2.45 0.43 12.14
CA PHE A 258 1.10 0.34 12.70
C PHE A 258 0.81 -0.95 13.47
N LEU A 259 1.85 -1.60 14.01
CA LEU A 259 1.74 -2.94 14.55
C LEU A 259 1.12 -3.93 13.55
N ASP A 260 1.47 -3.85 12.27
CA ASP A 260 1.17 -4.87 11.26
C ASP A 260 2.20 -6.01 11.30
N THR A 261 3.37 -5.72 11.87
CA THR A 261 4.55 -6.59 11.83
C THR A 261 5.27 -6.57 13.17
N ILE A 262 5.72 -7.75 13.58
CA ILE A 262 6.70 -7.92 14.65
C ILE A 262 7.94 -8.53 14.02
N GLY A 263 9.06 -7.83 14.10
CA GLY A 263 10.31 -8.29 13.54
C GLY A 263 11.02 -9.27 14.46
N TRP A 264 11.63 -10.29 13.87
CA TRP A 264 12.59 -11.16 14.53
C TRP A 264 13.91 -11.10 13.77
N VAL A 265 15.00 -10.82 14.46
CA VAL A 265 16.36 -10.91 13.91
C VAL A 265 17.21 -11.74 14.86
N SER A 266 18.03 -12.64 14.33
CA SER A 266 18.97 -13.42 15.14
C SER A 266 20.30 -13.59 14.43
N PHE A 267 21.41 -13.62 15.16
CA PHE A 267 22.74 -13.79 14.58
C PHE A 267 23.74 -14.42 15.55
N SER A 268 24.76 -15.07 14.97
CA SER A 268 25.86 -15.68 15.70
C SER A 268 27.01 -14.69 15.93
N LEU A 269 27.65 -14.75 17.10
CA LEU A 269 28.84 -13.95 17.42
C LEU A 269 30.13 -14.66 17.00
N SER A 270 30.07 -15.95 16.67
CA SER A 270 31.20 -16.73 16.17
C SER A 270 30.91 -17.34 14.81
N LEU A 271 31.76 -17.08 13.82
CA LEU A 271 31.73 -17.74 12.52
C LEU A 271 32.01 -19.25 12.60
N SER A 272 32.47 -19.78 13.75
CA SER A 272 32.77 -21.21 13.97
C SER A 272 31.57 -22.06 14.42
N HIS A 273 30.45 -21.45 14.80
CA HIS A 273 29.20 -22.14 15.13
C HIS A 273 28.22 -22.15 13.96
N GLN A 274 28.73 -22.42 12.75
CA GLN A 274 27.88 -22.87 11.65
C GLN A 274 27.27 -24.21 12.05
N HIS A 275 26.06 -24.19 12.58
CA HIS A 275 25.23 -25.39 12.58
C HIS A 275 25.02 -25.77 11.11
N PRO A 276 25.43 -26.98 10.68
CA PRO A 276 25.03 -27.46 9.38
C PRO A 276 23.51 -27.55 9.44
N VAL A 277 22.84 -26.65 8.72
CA VAL A 277 21.45 -26.87 8.35
C VAL A 277 21.48 -28.18 7.56
N PHE A 278 20.98 -29.26 8.15
CA PHE A 278 20.77 -30.52 7.46
C PHE A 278 19.82 -30.23 6.29
N GLY A 279 20.38 -29.96 5.11
CA GLY A 279 19.61 -29.74 3.89
C GLY A 279 20.19 -28.74 2.88
N SER A 280 21.09 -27.81 3.24
CA SER A 280 21.60 -26.81 2.30
C SER A 280 23.12 -26.95 2.11
N GLN A 281 23.53 -27.52 0.98
CA GLN A 281 24.87 -27.35 0.45
C GLN A 281 24.73 -26.48 -0.81
N ASN A 282 24.92 -25.17 -0.68
CA ASN A 282 25.60 -24.30 -1.67
C ASN A 282 25.48 -22.78 -1.42
N ASN A 283 24.75 -22.30 -0.40
CA ASN A 283 24.88 -20.91 0.04
C ASN A 283 25.81 -20.79 1.26
N PRO A 284 26.82 -19.89 1.26
CA PRO A 284 27.57 -19.61 2.47
C PRO A 284 26.58 -19.06 3.51
N PRO A 285 26.44 -19.68 4.69
CA PRO A 285 25.44 -19.27 5.67
C PRO A 285 25.63 -17.79 6.02
N THR A 286 24.59 -16.98 5.78
CA THR A 286 24.57 -15.60 6.27
C THR A 286 24.55 -15.64 7.78
N PRO A 287 25.36 -14.82 8.48
CA PRO A 287 25.41 -14.88 9.94
C PRO A 287 24.13 -14.36 10.63
N PHE A 288 23.14 -13.88 9.87
CA PHE A 288 21.92 -13.23 10.33
C PHE A 288 20.69 -13.91 9.71
N ASP A 289 19.79 -14.40 10.56
CA ASP A 289 18.44 -14.85 10.21
C ASP A 289 17.43 -13.76 10.57
N TYR A 290 16.38 -13.59 9.76
CA TYR A 290 15.31 -12.65 10.03
C TYR A 290 13.93 -13.19 9.64
N HIS A 291 12.88 -12.71 10.32
CA HIS A 291 11.49 -12.99 9.98
C HIS A 291 10.59 -11.78 10.22
N PHE A 292 9.65 -11.56 9.31
CA PHE A 292 8.51 -10.67 9.49
C PHE A 292 7.33 -11.50 9.99
N LEU A 293 6.95 -11.30 11.26
CA LEU A 293 5.76 -11.93 11.81
C LEU A 293 4.59 -10.99 11.64
N ASP A 294 3.55 -11.41 10.94
CA ASP A 294 2.27 -10.68 10.97
C ASP A 294 1.81 -10.56 12.42
N ALA A 295 1.40 -9.36 12.82
CA ALA A 295 0.88 -9.07 14.15
C ALA A 295 -0.54 -9.62 14.33
N ASN A 296 -0.68 -10.94 14.30
CA ASN A 296 -1.91 -11.64 14.59
C ASN A 296 -1.67 -12.78 15.56
N LYS A 297 -2.69 -13.04 16.38
CA LYS A 297 -2.58 -14.02 17.46
C LYS A 297 -2.18 -15.40 16.96
N LYS A 298 -2.69 -15.82 15.81
CA LYS A 298 -2.34 -17.12 15.22
C LYS A 298 -0.85 -17.24 14.90
N THR A 299 -0.27 -16.26 14.20
CA THR A 299 1.16 -16.23 13.90
C THR A 299 2.00 -16.27 15.17
N LEU A 300 1.62 -15.48 16.20
CA LEU A 300 2.36 -15.47 17.47
C LEU A 300 2.23 -16.78 18.24
N HIS A 301 1.07 -17.44 18.18
CA HIS A 301 0.86 -18.77 18.75
C HIS A 301 1.72 -19.82 18.05
N ASP A 302 1.66 -19.85 16.71
CA ASP A 302 2.38 -20.81 15.88
C ASP A 302 3.90 -20.67 16.07
N ALA A 303 4.42 -19.44 16.20
CA ALA A 303 5.84 -19.17 16.42
C ALA A 303 6.41 -19.73 17.74
N ILE A 304 5.58 -19.82 18.79
CA ILE A 304 5.97 -20.48 20.07
C ILE A 304 5.42 -21.90 20.25
N GLY A 305 4.63 -22.40 19.30
CA GLY A 305 3.97 -23.71 19.39
C GLY A 305 2.86 -23.79 20.44
N ALA A 306 2.21 -22.66 20.77
CA ALA A 306 1.07 -22.64 21.69
C ALA A 306 -0.19 -23.14 20.99
N ARG A 307 -0.96 -24.01 21.67
CA ARG A 307 -2.16 -24.65 21.11
C ARG A 307 -3.44 -23.90 21.45
N SER A 308 -3.39 -22.95 22.38
CA SER A 308 -4.54 -22.17 22.82
C SER A 308 -4.13 -20.82 23.43
N ASP A 309 -5.06 -19.88 23.47
CA ASP A 309 -4.90 -18.59 24.17
C ASP A 309 -4.53 -18.77 25.65
N ALA A 310 -5.03 -19.83 26.31
CA ALA A 310 -4.70 -20.09 27.71
C ALA A 310 -3.22 -20.45 27.90
N GLU A 311 -2.61 -21.13 26.93
CA GLU A 311 -1.18 -21.44 26.91
C GLU A 311 -0.33 -20.24 26.50
N PHE A 312 -0.85 -19.37 25.63
CA PHE A 312 -0.14 -18.20 25.10
C PHE A 312 -0.21 -16.99 26.04
N THR A 313 -1.41 -16.53 26.39
CA THR A 313 -1.63 -15.27 27.11
C THR A 313 -1.03 -15.33 28.52
N THR A 314 -0.25 -14.31 28.89
CA THR A 314 0.29 -14.18 30.24
C THR A 314 -0.59 -13.27 31.11
N PRO A 315 -0.47 -13.33 32.46
CA PRO A 315 -1.19 -12.41 33.33
C PRO A 315 -0.88 -10.93 33.03
N ALA A 316 0.38 -10.61 32.74
CA ALA A 316 0.81 -9.25 32.40
C ALA A 316 0.23 -8.79 31.05
N GLY A 317 0.31 -9.65 30.02
CA GLY A 317 -0.26 -9.35 28.71
C GLY A 317 -1.77 -9.14 28.74
N ARG A 318 -2.50 -9.99 29.49
CA ARG A 318 -3.95 -9.80 29.71
C ARG A 318 -4.27 -8.48 30.41
N ALA A 319 -3.47 -8.11 31.41
CA ALA A 319 -3.66 -6.88 32.17
C ALA A 319 -3.41 -5.64 31.30
N LEU A 320 -2.36 -5.66 30.47
CA LEU A 320 -2.06 -4.60 29.50
C LEU A 320 -3.17 -4.47 28.45
N ALA A 321 -3.60 -5.57 27.82
CA ALA A 321 -4.71 -5.56 26.87
C ALA A 321 -5.98 -4.93 27.47
N LYS A 322 -6.29 -5.27 28.73
CA LYS A 322 -7.42 -4.67 29.46
C LYS A 322 -7.23 -3.17 29.69
N ARG A 323 -6.04 -2.72 30.09
CA ARG A 323 -5.75 -1.29 30.32
C ARG A 323 -5.83 -0.47 29.03
N ILE A 324 -5.35 -1.01 27.92
CA ILE A 324 -5.48 -0.38 26.59
C ILE A 324 -6.96 -0.19 26.26
N HIS A 325 -7.76 -1.26 26.35
CA HIS A 325 -9.20 -1.19 26.06
C HIS A 325 -9.94 -0.23 27.01
N ASP A 326 -9.61 -0.22 28.31
CA ASP A 326 -10.24 0.70 29.26
C ASP A 326 -9.86 2.17 28.96
N THR A 327 -8.64 2.41 28.46
CA THR A 327 -8.18 3.74 28.03
C THR A 327 -8.90 4.19 26.76
N GLN A 328 -9.07 3.31 25.76
CA GLN A 328 -9.88 3.62 24.57
C GLN A 328 -11.33 3.98 24.94
N ARG A 329 -11.92 3.27 25.91
CA ARG A 329 -13.25 3.61 26.44
C ARG A 329 -13.27 4.96 27.14
N LEU A 330 -12.27 5.26 27.99
CA LEU A 330 -12.15 6.55 28.69
C LEU A 330 -12.09 7.72 27.72
N LEU A 331 -11.38 7.55 26.60
CA LEU A 331 -11.21 8.55 25.54
C LEU A 331 -12.39 8.60 24.56
N GLY A 332 -13.39 7.74 24.71
CA GLY A 332 -14.56 7.70 23.84
C GLY A 332 -14.25 7.20 22.41
N LEU A 333 -13.17 6.45 22.23
CA LEU A 333 -12.71 6.01 20.90
C LEU A 333 -13.63 4.98 20.24
N HIS A 334 -14.39 4.23 21.07
CA HIS A 334 -15.40 3.28 20.59
C HIS A 334 -16.74 3.91 20.19
N GLU A 335 -16.87 5.24 20.23
CA GLU A 335 -18.08 5.92 19.74
C GLU A 335 -18.29 5.57 18.26
N VAL A 336 -19.39 4.91 17.94
CA VAL A 336 -19.79 4.65 16.54
C VAL A 336 -20.40 5.92 15.97
N LEU A 337 -19.77 6.45 14.94
CA LEU A 337 -20.19 7.69 14.27
C LEU A 337 -21.15 7.41 13.12
N GLY A 338 -20.94 6.29 12.43
CA GLY A 338 -21.66 5.91 11.23
C GLY A 338 -21.23 4.53 10.75
N CYS A 339 -21.69 4.14 9.57
CA CYS A 339 -21.36 2.89 8.92
C CYS A 339 -21.03 3.11 7.45
N SER A 340 -19.78 2.84 7.07
CA SER A 340 -19.38 2.90 5.67
C SER A 340 -19.87 1.66 4.91
N SER A 341 -20.55 1.88 3.79
CA SER A 341 -21.04 0.80 2.92
C SER A 341 -19.93 0.08 2.15
N ARG A 342 -18.73 0.69 2.06
CA ARG A 342 -17.59 0.23 1.24
C ARG A 342 -16.25 0.66 1.86
N THR A 343 -15.16 0.06 1.42
CA THR A 343 -13.81 0.52 1.79
C THR A 343 -13.38 1.64 0.85
N TYR A 344 -12.77 2.69 1.39
CA TYR A 344 -12.11 3.78 0.66
C TYR A 344 -10.60 3.67 0.91
N PRO A 345 -9.85 3.10 -0.05
CA PRO A 345 -8.41 2.91 0.08
C PRO A 345 -7.66 4.24 0.08
N LEU A 346 -6.62 4.35 0.91
CA LEU A 346 -5.69 5.48 0.94
C LEU A 346 -4.81 5.50 -0.33
N GLU A 347 -4.40 4.32 -0.79
CA GLU A 347 -3.50 4.10 -1.92
C GLU A 347 -4.10 4.54 -3.27
N ALA A 348 -5.43 4.72 -3.33
CA ALA A 348 -6.13 5.10 -4.54
C ALA A 348 -5.98 6.60 -4.85
N GLY A 349 -5.80 6.94 -6.13
CA GLY A 349 -5.73 8.33 -6.60
C GLY A 349 -7.04 9.12 -6.39
N PHE A 350 -7.14 10.38 -6.85
CA PHE A 350 -8.33 11.23 -6.64
C PHE A 350 -9.64 10.75 -7.30
N ASP A 351 -9.63 9.65 -8.07
CA ASP A 351 -10.83 9.11 -8.72
C ASP A 351 -11.78 8.47 -7.69
N SER A 352 -12.96 9.06 -7.51
CA SER A 352 -14.07 8.48 -6.73
C SER A 352 -15.23 8.19 -7.66
N SER A 353 -15.23 7.02 -8.30
CA SER A 353 -16.43 6.53 -8.96
C SER A 353 -17.20 5.60 -8.02
N ARG A 354 -18.50 5.40 -8.28
CA ARG A 354 -19.30 4.41 -7.54
C ARG A 354 -18.72 2.99 -7.61
N GLN A 355 -17.80 2.71 -8.54
CA GLN A 355 -17.21 1.39 -8.77
C GLN A 355 -15.75 1.33 -8.29
N SER A 356 -15.04 2.47 -8.23
CA SER A 356 -13.68 2.61 -7.71
C SER A 356 -13.66 3.71 -6.63
N PRO A 357 -13.91 3.35 -5.36
CA PRO A 357 -13.84 4.31 -4.27
C PRO A 357 -12.39 4.71 -3.99
N SER A 358 -12.19 5.97 -3.62
CA SER A 358 -10.90 6.51 -3.16
C SER A 358 -11.13 7.32 -1.90
N LEU A 359 -10.24 7.18 -0.91
CA LEU A 359 -10.28 8.01 0.29
C LEU A 359 -10.08 9.49 -0.05
N TRP A 360 -9.09 9.79 -0.88
CA TRP A 360 -8.85 11.17 -1.31
C TRP A 360 -9.97 11.65 -2.23
N GLY A 361 -10.51 10.81 -3.10
CA GLY A 361 -11.67 11.14 -3.92
C GLY A 361 -12.90 11.50 -3.08
N LEU A 362 -13.21 10.71 -2.05
CA LEU A 362 -14.26 11.02 -1.06
C LEU A 362 -14.00 12.39 -0.42
N TYR A 363 -12.75 12.65 -0.01
CA TYR A 363 -12.40 13.88 0.65
C TYR A 363 -12.55 15.12 -0.25
N VAL A 364 -11.99 15.08 -1.46
CA VAL A 364 -11.97 16.24 -2.37
C VAL A 364 -13.30 16.48 -3.08
N ASN A 365 -14.09 15.43 -3.34
CA ASN A 365 -15.34 15.54 -4.10
C ASN A 365 -16.59 15.63 -3.19
N GLU A 366 -16.53 15.15 -1.94
CA GLU A 366 -17.69 15.13 -1.05
C GLU A 366 -17.45 15.88 0.27
N ILE A 367 -16.37 15.56 1.00
CA ILE A 367 -16.15 16.10 2.35
C ILE A 367 -15.82 17.60 2.31
N ILE A 368 -14.77 18.01 1.58
CA ILE A 368 -14.36 19.43 1.52
C ILE A 368 -15.47 20.31 0.93
N PRO A 369 -16.08 19.97 -0.23
CA PRO A 369 -17.14 20.81 -0.80
C PRO A 369 -18.30 21.03 0.19
N LYS A 370 -18.83 19.95 0.77
CA LYS A 370 -20.02 20.00 1.63
C LYS A 370 -19.75 20.52 3.05
N GLN A 371 -18.68 20.04 3.68
CA GLN A 371 -18.41 20.32 5.10
C GLN A 371 -17.61 21.59 5.33
N LEU A 372 -16.89 22.10 4.31
CA LEU A 372 -16.10 23.32 4.39
C LEU A 372 -16.58 24.41 3.42
N LEU A 373 -16.48 24.19 2.10
CA LEU A 373 -16.64 25.27 1.12
C LEU A 373 -18.05 25.85 1.08
N GLU A 374 -19.10 25.02 1.12
CA GLU A 374 -20.50 25.50 1.18
C GLU A 374 -20.74 26.44 2.37
N ARG A 375 -20.17 26.12 3.54
CA ARG A 375 -20.33 26.93 4.75
C ARG A 375 -19.56 28.24 4.65
N VAL A 376 -18.32 28.20 4.15
CA VAL A 376 -17.49 29.40 3.97
C VAL A 376 -18.16 30.35 2.96
N ASN A 377 -18.61 29.81 1.83
CA ASN A 377 -19.26 30.59 0.78
C ASN A 377 -20.64 31.12 1.20
N ALA A 378 -21.37 30.42 2.07
CA ALA A 378 -22.65 30.92 2.61
C ALA A 378 -22.50 32.20 3.46
N LYS A 379 -21.30 32.49 3.99
CA LYS A 379 -21.02 33.74 4.70
C LYS A 379 -20.68 34.92 3.78
N ASP A 380 -20.28 34.66 2.54
CA ASP A 380 -19.96 35.70 1.56
C ASP A 380 -21.21 36.05 0.75
N THR A 381 -22.01 36.99 1.27
CA THR A 381 -23.26 37.45 0.63
C THR A 381 -23.04 38.16 -0.70
N ASP A 382 -21.85 38.72 -0.92
CA ASP A 382 -21.52 39.47 -2.13
C ASP A 382 -20.89 38.59 -3.23
N ARG A 383 -20.49 37.34 -2.89
CA ARG A 383 -19.87 36.34 -3.78
C ARG A 383 -18.66 36.90 -4.55
N ILE A 384 -17.93 37.83 -3.95
CA ILE A 384 -16.83 38.53 -4.60
C ILE A 384 -15.62 37.61 -4.73
N LEU A 385 -15.41 36.74 -3.74
CA LEU A 385 -14.28 35.82 -3.70
C LEU A 385 -14.75 34.38 -3.91
N GLN A 386 -14.01 33.63 -4.71
CA GLN A 386 -14.11 32.18 -4.71
C GLN A 386 -13.26 31.61 -3.57
N THR A 387 -13.58 30.40 -3.11
CA THR A 387 -12.78 29.73 -2.07
C THR A 387 -12.05 28.53 -2.66
N VAL A 388 -10.76 28.42 -2.35
CA VAL A 388 -9.95 27.23 -2.65
C VAL A 388 -9.37 26.67 -1.35
N PHE A 389 -9.35 25.36 -1.22
CA PHE A 389 -8.69 24.64 -0.14
C PHE A 389 -7.50 23.86 -0.70
N VAL A 390 -6.34 23.97 -0.05
CA VAL A 390 -5.09 23.30 -0.46
C VAL A 390 -4.52 22.53 0.72
N GLN A 391 -4.31 21.21 0.54
CA GLN A 391 -3.79 20.33 1.58
C GLN A 391 -2.80 19.31 1.01
N GLY A 392 -1.71 19.03 1.71
CA GLY A 392 -0.75 18.01 1.30
C GLY A 392 -1.35 16.60 1.38
N THR A 393 -1.02 15.74 0.41
CA THR A 393 -1.54 14.37 0.33
C THR A 393 -0.92 13.40 1.35
N GLY A 394 0.02 13.89 2.16
CA GLY A 394 0.57 13.16 3.32
C GLY A 394 -0.28 13.24 4.59
N ALA A 395 -1.40 13.99 4.57
CA ALA A 395 -2.22 14.23 5.77
C ALA A 395 -3.10 13.04 6.21
N PHE A 396 -3.26 12.02 5.36
CA PHE A 396 -4.00 10.80 5.69
C PHE A 396 -3.04 9.63 5.91
N ARG A 397 -3.37 8.80 6.90
CA ARG A 397 -2.49 7.71 7.37
C ARG A 397 -3.11 6.33 7.18
N TYR A 398 -4.43 6.25 7.10
CA TYR A 398 -5.15 5.00 7.00
C TYR A 398 -6.33 5.02 6.03
N SER A 399 -6.73 3.83 5.56
CA SER A 399 -7.92 3.65 4.73
C SER A 399 -9.19 3.71 5.58
N LEU A 400 -10.29 4.24 5.04
CA LEU A 400 -11.59 4.13 5.69
C LEU A 400 -12.25 2.82 5.29
N LEU A 401 -12.32 1.86 6.21
CA LEU A 401 -12.78 0.51 5.91
C LEU A 401 -14.31 0.40 5.87
N ARG A 402 -14.83 -0.59 5.12
CA ARG A 402 -16.24 -0.96 5.15
C ARG A 402 -16.63 -1.44 6.55
N GLY A 403 -17.81 -1.02 7.02
CA GLY A 403 -18.38 -1.50 8.28
C GLY A 403 -18.74 -0.36 9.21
N LYS A 404 -18.77 -0.64 10.52
CA LYS A 404 -18.92 0.40 11.53
C LYS A 404 -17.71 1.31 11.49
N VAL A 405 -17.95 2.61 11.52
CA VAL A 405 -16.90 3.64 11.59
C VAL A 405 -16.99 4.26 12.97
N THR A 406 -15.94 4.07 13.74
CA THR A 406 -15.77 4.62 15.08
C THR A 406 -14.99 5.93 15.06
N ARG A 407 -14.97 6.63 16.19
CA ARG A 407 -14.11 7.78 16.40
C ARG A 407 -12.63 7.44 16.20
N ASP A 408 -12.19 6.28 16.67
CA ASP A 408 -10.81 5.84 16.49
C ASP A 408 -10.47 5.64 15.00
N ASP A 409 -11.38 5.06 14.22
CA ASP A 409 -11.18 4.82 12.78
C ASP A 409 -10.99 6.14 12.00
N VAL A 410 -11.77 7.17 12.35
CA VAL A 410 -11.64 8.48 11.70
C VAL A 410 -10.34 9.19 12.12
N ILE A 411 -9.92 9.05 13.38
CA ILE A 411 -8.62 9.56 13.83
C ILE A 411 -7.49 8.82 13.12
N ALA A 412 -7.60 7.51 12.93
CA ALA A 412 -6.61 6.72 12.20
C ALA A 412 -6.47 7.16 10.73
N VAL A 413 -7.58 7.53 10.09
CA VAL A 413 -7.59 8.13 8.76
C VAL A 413 -6.85 9.49 8.77
N CYS A 414 -7.19 10.40 9.69
CA CYS A 414 -6.67 11.78 9.74
C CYS A 414 -6.18 12.19 11.15
N PRO A 415 -4.98 11.76 11.58
CA PRO A 415 -4.58 11.90 12.99
C PRO A 415 -4.10 13.30 13.38
N PHE A 416 -3.73 14.15 12.43
CA PHE A 416 -3.08 15.44 12.72
C PHE A 416 -4.02 16.54 13.22
N ASN A 417 -5.36 16.35 13.10
CA ASN A 417 -6.40 17.27 13.57
C ASN A 417 -6.05 18.77 13.38
N ASP A 418 -5.53 19.12 12.21
CA ASP A 418 -5.01 20.45 11.93
C ASP A 418 -6.11 21.51 11.96
N LYS A 419 -5.79 22.67 12.52
CA LYS A 419 -6.61 23.88 12.37
C LYS A 419 -6.62 24.29 10.91
N ILE A 420 -7.75 24.82 10.43
CA ILE A 420 -7.86 25.35 9.08
C ILE A 420 -7.77 26.87 9.11
N TYR A 421 -6.77 27.44 8.43
CA TYR A 421 -6.55 28.87 8.34
C TYR A 421 -6.99 29.44 6.99
N GLU A 422 -7.49 30.66 7.03
CA GLU A 422 -7.59 31.52 5.86
C GLU A 422 -6.29 32.29 5.66
N PHE A 423 -5.84 32.38 4.42
CA PHE A 423 -4.69 33.20 4.06
C PHE A 423 -5.06 34.69 4.10
N ASP A 424 -4.17 35.52 4.64
CA ASP A 424 -4.49 36.89 5.08
C ASP A 424 -4.95 37.86 3.98
N TYR A 425 -4.73 37.51 2.70
CA TYR A 425 -5.14 38.33 1.58
C TYR A 425 -5.59 37.49 0.38
N PRO A 426 -6.52 38.01 -0.43
CA PRO A 426 -6.99 37.31 -1.61
C PRO A 426 -5.90 37.16 -2.69
N VAL A 427 -5.92 36.01 -3.37
CA VAL A 427 -4.97 35.61 -4.41
C VAL A 427 -5.72 35.50 -5.74
N THR A 428 -5.26 36.17 -6.80
CA THR A 428 -5.90 36.05 -8.13
C THR A 428 -5.70 34.64 -8.70
N GLY A 429 -6.60 34.19 -9.58
CA GLY A 429 -6.49 32.86 -10.20
C GLY A 429 -5.17 32.63 -10.93
N LYS A 430 -4.60 33.68 -11.55
CA LYS A 430 -3.26 33.62 -12.18
C LYS A 430 -2.13 33.45 -11.17
N GLU A 431 -2.18 34.18 -10.05
CA GLU A 431 -1.22 34.02 -8.96
C GLU A 431 -1.33 32.62 -8.35
N LEU A 432 -2.55 32.13 -8.13
CA LEU A 432 -2.80 30.82 -7.54
C LEU A 432 -2.25 29.68 -8.42
N LEU A 433 -2.49 29.70 -9.74
CA LEU A 433 -1.93 28.70 -10.65
C LEU A 433 -0.39 28.68 -10.62
N ASN A 434 0.26 29.84 -10.55
CA ASN A 434 1.72 29.94 -10.44
C ASN A 434 2.22 29.41 -9.07
N VAL A 435 1.47 29.64 -8.00
CA VAL A 435 1.78 29.03 -6.69
C VAL A 435 1.69 27.51 -6.78
N LEU A 436 0.61 26.97 -7.35
CA LEU A 436 0.41 25.52 -7.48
C LEU A 436 1.49 24.86 -8.34
N GLU A 437 1.87 25.47 -9.47
CA GLU A 437 2.99 24.99 -10.32
C GLU A 437 4.33 24.95 -9.56
N LYS A 438 4.61 25.98 -8.76
CA LYS A 438 5.82 25.99 -7.91
C LYS A 438 5.79 24.95 -6.81
N LEU A 439 4.61 24.69 -6.24
CA LEU A 439 4.42 23.64 -5.24
C LEU A 439 4.65 22.27 -5.85
N GLU A 440 4.07 21.97 -7.01
CA GLU A 440 4.26 20.69 -7.71
C GLU A 440 5.72 20.44 -8.12
N THR A 441 6.42 21.48 -8.56
CA THR A 441 7.85 21.37 -8.93
C THR A 441 8.78 21.22 -7.73
N THR A 442 8.42 21.79 -6.58
CA THR A 442 9.24 21.71 -5.36
C THR A 442 8.95 20.46 -4.55
N PHE A 443 7.69 20.03 -4.50
CA PHE A 443 7.24 18.85 -3.79
C PHE A 443 6.71 17.85 -4.82
N PRO A 444 7.57 16.97 -5.34
CA PRO A 444 7.13 15.96 -6.30
C PRO A 444 6.12 15.03 -5.66
N ALA A 445 5.26 14.45 -6.50
CA ALA A 445 4.35 13.37 -6.10
C ALA A 445 5.13 12.26 -5.38
N SER A 446 4.49 11.64 -4.38
CA SER A 446 5.07 10.47 -3.73
C SER A 446 5.25 9.36 -4.77
N PRO A 447 6.42 8.72 -4.90
CA PRO A 447 6.58 7.57 -5.78
C PRO A 447 5.66 6.40 -5.37
N LYS A 448 5.19 6.39 -4.11
CA LYS A 448 4.28 5.37 -3.56
C LYS A 448 2.85 5.48 -4.08
N TYR A 449 2.41 6.68 -4.47
CA TYR A 449 1.03 6.96 -4.84
C TYR A 449 0.96 7.84 -6.09
N PRO A 450 0.19 7.49 -7.13
CA PRO A 450 0.05 8.30 -8.34
C PRO A 450 -0.88 9.51 -8.10
N MET A 451 -0.54 10.36 -7.12
CA MET A 451 -1.28 11.55 -6.73
C MET A 451 -0.33 12.75 -6.65
N PRO A 452 -0.79 13.96 -7.03
CA PRO A 452 -0.08 15.20 -6.74
C PRO A 452 0.27 15.32 -5.24
N ALA A 453 1.34 16.06 -4.94
CA ALA A 453 1.73 16.32 -3.55
C ALA A 453 0.69 17.12 -2.75
N PHE A 454 -0.20 17.84 -3.46
CA PHE A 454 -1.28 18.63 -2.86
C PHE A 454 -2.62 18.31 -3.52
N ALA A 455 -3.65 18.13 -2.70
CA ALA A 455 -5.04 18.15 -3.10
C ALA A 455 -5.53 19.61 -3.13
N VAL A 456 -6.19 19.99 -4.23
CA VAL A 456 -6.75 21.34 -4.45
C VAL A 456 -8.25 21.22 -4.68
N VAL A 457 -9.05 21.97 -3.91
CA VAL A 457 -10.52 21.91 -3.99
C VAL A 457 -11.12 23.32 -4.08
N PRO A 458 -11.86 23.66 -5.15
CA PRO A 458 -12.13 22.84 -6.34
C PRO A 458 -10.86 22.61 -7.17
N ALA A 459 -10.82 21.50 -7.92
CA ALA A 459 -9.65 21.11 -8.72
C ALA A 459 -9.36 22.10 -9.88
N THR A 460 -10.37 22.84 -10.34
CA THR A 460 -10.23 23.83 -11.41
C THR A 460 -10.12 25.24 -10.85
N VAL A 461 -9.11 25.97 -11.28
CA VAL A 461 -8.91 27.39 -10.93
C VAL A 461 -9.27 28.28 -12.12
N ASP A 462 -10.19 29.22 -11.92
CA ASP A 462 -10.53 30.26 -12.89
C ASP A 462 -9.51 31.41 -12.84
N THR A 463 -8.76 31.58 -13.91
CA THR A 463 -7.75 32.64 -14.07
C THR A 463 -8.27 34.07 -13.87
N ASN A 464 -9.57 34.30 -14.04
CA ASN A 464 -10.19 35.63 -13.91
C ASN A 464 -10.82 35.88 -12.54
N ALA A 465 -10.89 34.86 -11.68
CA ALA A 465 -11.43 34.98 -10.33
C ALA A 465 -10.36 35.42 -9.33
N THR A 466 -10.82 35.84 -8.15
CA THR A 466 -9.97 36.06 -6.97
C THR A 466 -10.38 35.08 -5.89
N TYR A 467 -9.39 34.48 -5.24
CA TYR A 467 -9.55 33.38 -4.31
C TYR A 467 -9.21 33.76 -2.87
N ARG A 468 -10.06 33.34 -1.96
CA ARG A 468 -9.73 33.02 -0.57
C ARG A 468 -9.02 31.68 -0.55
N VAL A 469 -7.81 31.62 0.00
CA VAL A 469 -7.03 30.39 0.10
C VAL A 469 -7.13 29.85 1.51
N LEU A 470 -7.63 28.62 1.65
CA LEU A 470 -7.73 27.90 2.91
C LEU A 470 -6.67 26.81 2.97
N VAL A 471 -5.96 26.70 4.08
CA VAL A 471 -4.88 25.72 4.29
C VAL A 471 -4.89 25.17 5.71
N PRO A 472 -4.61 23.88 5.93
CA PRO A 472 -4.33 23.34 7.27
C PRO A 472 -3.07 23.97 7.89
N ASP A 473 -2.99 24.00 9.23
CA ASP A 473 -1.88 24.56 10.02
C ASP A 473 -0.52 24.04 9.55
N PHE A 474 -0.39 22.71 9.44
CA PHE A 474 0.83 22.07 8.96
C PHE A 474 1.30 22.60 7.60
N GLU A 475 0.37 22.85 6.67
CA GLU A 475 0.70 23.31 5.32
C GLU A 475 0.86 24.83 5.24
N TYR A 476 0.29 25.60 6.17
CA TYR A 476 0.39 27.05 6.16
C TYR A 476 1.85 27.51 6.11
N LYS A 477 2.73 26.92 6.93
CA LYS A 477 4.17 27.26 6.93
C LYS A 477 4.89 26.87 5.63
N ARG A 478 4.46 25.78 4.98
CA ARG A 478 5.05 25.28 3.73
C ARG A 478 4.61 26.09 2.52
N ILE A 479 3.34 26.49 2.46
CA ILE A 479 2.73 27.17 1.33
C ILE A 479 2.95 28.69 1.38
N SER A 480 2.97 29.29 2.58
CA SER A 480 3.12 30.75 2.74
C SER A 480 4.29 31.36 1.95
N PRO A 481 5.52 30.80 1.96
CA PRO A 481 6.63 31.38 1.21
C PRO A 481 6.40 31.42 -0.31
N PHE A 482 5.63 30.47 -0.86
CA PHE A 482 5.29 30.42 -2.28
C PHE A 482 4.24 31.48 -2.63
N ILE A 483 3.20 31.62 -1.80
CA ILE A 483 2.20 32.68 -1.97
C ILE A 483 2.86 34.06 -1.85
N ASP A 484 3.66 34.27 -0.80
CA ASP A 484 4.43 35.49 -0.56
C ASP A 484 5.29 35.85 -1.78
N GLY A 485 6.02 34.87 -2.33
CA GLY A 485 6.94 35.05 -3.45
C GLY A 485 6.26 35.28 -4.81
N VAL A 486 5.03 34.79 -5.02
CA VAL A 486 4.27 35.04 -6.25
C VAL A 486 3.51 36.36 -6.19
N THR A 487 2.90 36.66 -5.04
CA THR A 487 2.07 37.86 -4.86
C THR A 487 2.89 39.12 -4.56
N ASN A 488 4.12 38.97 -4.07
CA ASN A 488 4.96 40.05 -3.52
C ASN A 488 4.28 40.81 -2.36
N ARG A 489 3.48 40.11 -1.55
CA ARG A 489 2.68 40.70 -0.46
C ARG A 489 3.06 40.21 0.94
N ARG A 490 4.28 39.69 1.12
CA ARG A 490 4.78 39.20 2.41
C ARG A 490 4.59 40.19 3.58
N GLU A 491 4.72 41.49 3.33
CA GLU A 491 4.55 42.54 4.35
C GLU A 491 3.10 42.69 4.84
N GLN A 492 2.13 42.16 4.11
CA GLN A 492 0.71 42.14 4.46
C GLN A 492 0.33 40.90 5.27
N ARG A 493 1.23 39.91 5.37
CA ARG A 493 0.97 38.65 6.09
C ARG A 493 1.00 38.87 7.60
N SER A 494 -0.06 38.42 8.26
CA SER A 494 -0.17 38.44 9.72
C SER A 494 0.82 37.45 10.33
N THR A 495 1.32 37.77 11.53
CA THR A 495 2.06 36.80 12.35
C THR A 495 1.14 35.74 12.95
N THR A 496 -0.17 35.99 12.98
CA THR A 496 -1.21 35.10 13.51
C THR A 496 -2.32 34.96 12.45
N PRO A 497 -2.33 33.87 11.66
CA PRO A 497 -3.36 33.67 10.64
C PRO A 497 -4.74 33.46 11.27
N GLU A 498 -5.79 33.85 10.55
CA GLU A 498 -7.17 33.71 11.01
C GLU A 498 -7.65 32.26 10.85
N GLN A 499 -8.04 31.63 11.97
CA GLN A 499 -8.65 30.30 11.93
C GLN A 499 -10.11 30.40 11.48
N ILE A 500 -10.52 29.48 10.60
CA ILE A 500 -11.92 29.38 10.17
C ILE A 500 -12.79 28.88 11.33
N CYS A 501 -13.71 29.74 11.77
CA CYS A 501 -14.69 29.42 12.82
C CYS A 501 -16.13 29.74 12.38
N PHE A 502 -17.10 28.97 12.87
CA PHE A 502 -18.53 29.13 12.62
C PHE A 502 -19.27 29.25 13.95
N ALA A 503 -19.86 30.43 14.22
CA ALA A 503 -20.32 30.80 15.56
C ALA A 503 -19.17 30.62 16.57
N ASP A 504 -19.34 29.75 17.57
CA ASP A 504 -18.34 29.50 18.62
C ASP A 504 -17.43 28.29 18.33
N GLU A 505 -17.58 27.63 17.16
CA GLU A 505 -16.83 26.41 16.81
C GLU A 505 -15.79 26.67 15.71
N CYS A 506 -14.51 26.51 16.05
CA CYS A 506 -13.41 26.61 15.08
C CYS A 506 -13.12 25.25 14.45
N LEU A 507 -13.01 25.21 13.12
CA LEU A 507 -12.88 23.96 12.38
C LEU A 507 -11.46 23.43 12.39
N HIS A 508 -11.39 22.11 12.54
CA HIS A 508 -10.21 21.30 12.35
C HIS A 508 -10.50 20.25 11.26
N THR A 509 -9.46 19.69 10.66
CA THR A 509 -9.60 18.68 9.59
C THR A 509 -10.37 17.44 10.05
N LEU A 510 -10.22 17.02 11.31
CA LEU A 510 -10.95 15.89 11.87
C LEU A 510 -12.46 16.16 11.98
N ASP A 511 -12.86 17.39 12.30
CA ASP A 511 -14.27 17.78 12.42
C ASP A 511 -15.02 17.58 11.10
N LEU A 512 -14.36 17.85 9.97
CA LEU A 512 -14.92 17.65 8.63
C LEU A 512 -15.25 16.17 8.38
N TRP A 513 -14.32 15.28 8.71
CA TRP A 513 -14.53 13.84 8.59
C TRP A 513 -15.61 13.33 9.53
N MET A 514 -15.50 13.66 10.82
CA MET A 514 -16.44 13.23 11.86
C MET A 514 -17.88 13.62 11.52
N LYS A 515 -18.06 14.85 11.04
CA LYS A 515 -19.36 15.36 10.64
C LYS A 515 -19.89 14.66 9.38
N HIS A 516 -19.06 14.49 8.35
CA HIS A 516 -19.45 13.76 7.14
C HIS A 516 -19.89 12.33 7.46
N VAL A 517 -19.14 11.58 8.28
CA VAL A 517 -19.51 10.21 8.65
C VAL A 517 -20.86 10.18 9.39
N ARG A 518 -21.10 11.10 10.33
CA ARG A 518 -22.37 11.15 11.08
C ARG A 518 -23.57 11.49 10.20
N GLU A 519 -23.41 12.41 9.27
CA GLU A 519 -24.53 12.93 8.45
C GLU A 519 -24.78 12.06 7.21
N GLU A 520 -23.73 11.57 6.56
CA GLU A 520 -23.80 10.97 5.22
C GLU A 520 -23.61 9.45 5.22
N MET A 521 -23.16 8.87 6.34
CA MET A 521 -22.96 7.43 6.49
C MET A 521 -23.78 6.84 7.66
N PRO A 522 -25.12 7.02 7.71
CA PRO A 522 -25.92 6.47 8.79
C PRO A 522 -25.88 4.94 8.81
N CYS A 523 -25.79 4.35 10.00
CA CYS A 523 -25.94 2.91 10.16
C CYS A 523 -27.39 2.49 9.91
N LEU A 524 -27.61 1.59 8.95
CA LEU A 524 -28.92 0.96 8.74
C LEU A 524 -29.28 0.13 9.99
N LEU A 525 -30.40 0.44 10.64
CA LEU A 525 -30.84 -0.27 11.84
C LEU A 525 -31.53 -1.59 11.45
N ARG A 526 -31.33 -2.63 12.27
CA ARG A 526 -31.98 -3.95 12.09
C ARG A 526 -33.52 -3.86 12.16
N SER A 527 -34.07 -2.84 12.83
CA SER A 527 -35.50 -2.55 12.92
C SER A 527 -36.15 -2.17 11.58
N ASP A 528 -35.36 -1.68 10.62
CA ASP A 528 -35.88 -1.33 9.29
C ASP A 528 -36.13 -2.59 8.44
N TYR A 529 -35.48 -3.71 8.78
CA TYR A 529 -35.77 -5.02 8.20
C TYR A 529 -36.97 -5.70 8.87
N GLU A 530 -37.14 -5.54 10.19
CA GLU A 530 -38.24 -6.18 10.94
C GLU A 530 -39.58 -5.47 10.75
N SER A 531 -39.61 -4.14 10.59
CA SER A 531 -40.84 -3.41 10.26
C SER A 531 -41.36 -3.77 8.87
N VAL A 532 -40.47 -3.90 7.88
CA VAL A 532 -40.79 -4.41 6.54
C VAL A 532 -41.22 -5.88 6.61
N GLY A 533 -40.55 -6.69 7.42
CA GLY A 533 -40.93 -8.10 7.64
C GLY A 533 -42.32 -8.27 8.27
N GLN A 534 -42.70 -7.41 9.23
CA GLN A 534 -44.02 -7.47 9.88
C GLN A 534 -45.15 -6.98 8.97
N GLU A 535 -44.94 -5.94 8.14
CA GLU A 535 -45.92 -5.52 7.14
C GLU A 535 -46.12 -6.58 6.05
N VAL A 536 -45.04 -7.28 5.64
CA VAL A 536 -45.10 -8.38 4.67
C VAL A 536 -45.84 -9.59 5.24
N VAL A 537 -45.61 -9.96 6.50
CA VAL A 537 -46.32 -11.08 7.13
C VAL A 537 -47.81 -10.76 7.34
N GLN A 538 -48.16 -9.53 7.73
CA GLN A 538 -49.57 -9.12 7.89
C GLN A 538 -50.33 -9.09 6.56
N SER A 539 -49.69 -8.65 5.47
CA SER A 539 -50.31 -8.63 4.14
C SER A 539 -50.38 -10.02 3.49
N GLN A 540 -49.42 -10.92 3.74
CA GLN A 540 -49.47 -12.32 3.30
C GLN A 540 -50.52 -13.16 4.05
N THR A 541 -50.70 -12.92 5.36
CA THR A 541 -51.71 -13.64 6.16
C THR A 541 -53.14 -13.26 5.74
N ALA A 542 -53.35 -12.01 5.33
CA ALA A 542 -54.62 -11.56 4.77
C ALA A 542 -54.94 -12.23 3.42
N LEU A 543 -53.94 -12.41 2.55
CA LEU A 543 -54.13 -13.05 1.23
C LEU A 543 -54.40 -14.56 1.33
N LEU A 544 -53.72 -15.28 2.24
CA LEU A 544 -53.91 -16.72 2.45
C LEU A 544 -55.24 -17.06 3.15
N SER A 545 -55.78 -16.13 3.96
CA SER A 545 -57.11 -16.29 4.57
C SER A 545 -58.27 -16.15 3.57
N ALA A 546 -58.02 -15.54 2.40
CA ALA A 546 -59.03 -15.27 1.38
C ALA A 546 -59.19 -16.39 0.33
N THR A 547 -58.25 -17.34 0.23
CA THR A 547 -58.26 -18.37 -0.82
C THR A 547 -58.77 -19.74 -0.39
N GLY A 548 -59.05 -19.96 0.90
CA GLY A 548 -59.95 -21.02 1.35
C GLY A 548 -59.66 -22.46 0.87
N ASP A 549 -58.40 -22.83 0.62
CA ASP A 549 -58.07 -24.19 0.15
C ASP A 549 -56.84 -24.76 0.87
N THR A 550 -57.09 -25.70 1.78
CA THR A 550 -56.05 -26.36 2.59
C THR A 550 -55.70 -27.73 2.02
N ASN A 551 -55.05 -27.78 0.84
CA ASN A 551 -54.29 -28.95 0.36
C ASN A 551 -53.51 -28.60 -0.93
N LEU A 552 -52.24 -28.20 -0.81
CA LEU A 552 -51.34 -28.02 -1.94
C LEU A 552 -50.06 -28.85 -1.73
N SER A 553 -49.63 -29.57 -2.78
CA SER A 553 -48.51 -30.52 -2.72
C SER A 553 -47.14 -29.83 -2.87
N PRO A 554 -46.02 -30.51 -2.53
CA PRO A 554 -44.68 -29.94 -2.52
C PRO A 554 -44.21 -29.31 -3.84
N ALA A 555 -44.78 -29.68 -4.99
CA ALA A 555 -44.40 -29.15 -6.29
C ALA A 555 -44.87 -27.70 -6.54
N ILE A 556 -45.83 -27.19 -5.75
CA ILE A 556 -46.32 -25.81 -5.86
C ILE A 556 -45.46 -24.84 -5.05
N PHE A 557 -44.68 -25.34 -4.09
CA PHE A 557 -43.73 -24.54 -3.31
C PHE A 557 -42.57 -24.01 -4.17
N ASP A 558 -42.07 -24.79 -5.13
CA ASP A 558 -40.98 -24.38 -6.02
C ASP A 558 -41.43 -23.36 -7.08
N VAL A 559 -42.68 -23.48 -7.55
CA VAL A 559 -43.31 -22.51 -8.47
C VAL A 559 -43.58 -21.18 -7.76
N LEU A 560 -44.03 -21.23 -6.49
CA LEU A 560 -44.21 -20.03 -5.67
C LEU A 560 -42.88 -19.36 -5.28
N SER A 561 -41.81 -20.13 -5.04
CA SER A 561 -40.47 -19.59 -4.74
C SER A 561 -39.87 -18.77 -5.90
N SER A 562 -40.14 -19.19 -7.13
CA SER A 562 -39.70 -18.47 -8.34
C SER A 562 -40.58 -17.24 -8.62
N ALA A 563 -41.89 -17.33 -8.37
CA ALA A 563 -42.80 -16.18 -8.42
C ALA A 563 -42.49 -15.15 -7.32
N MET A 564 -42.02 -15.58 -6.14
CA MET A 564 -41.60 -14.69 -5.05
C MET A 564 -40.37 -13.86 -5.42
N HIS A 565 -39.41 -14.40 -6.17
CA HIS A 565 -38.27 -13.63 -6.67
C HIS A 565 -38.67 -12.57 -7.69
N ALA A 566 -39.56 -12.91 -8.63
CA ALA A 566 -40.08 -11.93 -9.59
C ALA A 566 -40.88 -10.82 -8.92
N THR A 567 -41.70 -11.17 -7.92
CA THR A 567 -42.50 -10.20 -7.15
C THR A 567 -41.64 -9.32 -6.25
N PHE A 568 -40.55 -9.87 -5.69
CA PHE A 568 -39.57 -9.13 -4.89
C PHE A 568 -38.78 -8.12 -5.74
N ILE A 569 -38.40 -8.50 -6.97
CA ILE A 569 -37.74 -7.59 -7.93
C ILE A 569 -38.71 -6.48 -8.38
N LEU A 570 -39.98 -6.81 -8.66
CA LEU A 570 -41.01 -5.82 -8.99
C LEU A 570 -41.31 -4.87 -7.82
N MET A 571 -41.31 -5.38 -6.58
CA MET A 571 -41.45 -4.57 -5.37
C MET A 571 -40.27 -3.63 -5.15
N ILE A 572 -39.03 -4.10 -5.34
CA ILE A 572 -37.83 -3.25 -5.26
C ILE A 572 -37.89 -2.15 -6.32
N ALA A 573 -38.28 -2.48 -7.56
CA ALA A 573 -38.49 -1.48 -8.60
C ALA A 573 -39.56 -0.46 -8.21
N THR A 574 -40.67 -0.90 -7.61
CA THR A 574 -41.77 -0.02 -7.17
C THR A 574 -41.37 0.87 -5.99
N VAL A 575 -40.55 0.36 -5.06
CA VAL A 575 -39.99 1.13 -3.94
C VAL A 575 -38.98 2.15 -4.45
N LEU A 576 -38.10 1.78 -5.39
CA LEU A 576 -37.14 2.70 -6.01
C LEU A 576 -37.85 3.80 -6.80
N VAL A 577 -38.93 3.48 -7.53
CA VAL A 577 -39.79 4.45 -8.21
C VAL A 577 -40.51 5.35 -7.21
N ARG A 578 -41.01 4.82 -6.08
CA ARG A 578 -41.60 5.63 -4.99
C ARG A 578 -40.58 6.51 -4.27
N MET A 579 -39.35 6.07 -4.10
CA MET A 579 -38.25 6.85 -3.54
C MET A 579 -37.84 7.96 -4.50
N ALA A 580 -37.76 7.68 -5.81
CA ALA A 580 -37.55 8.69 -6.85
C ALA A 580 -38.70 9.71 -6.88
N ALA A 581 -39.96 9.25 -6.82
CA ALA A 581 -41.14 10.11 -6.77
C ALA A 581 -41.23 10.93 -5.47
N ASN A 582 -40.78 10.41 -4.33
CA ASN A 582 -40.69 11.15 -3.07
C ASN A 582 -39.52 12.14 -3.05
N SER A 583 -38.40 11.81 -3.70
CA SER A 583 -37.29 12.74 -3.91
C SER A 583 -37.72 13.91 -4.81
N LEU A 584 -38.48 13.63 -5.88
CA LEU A 584 -39.10 14.63 -6.75
C LEU A 584 -40.20 15.42 -6.02
N ARG A 585 -40.96 14.81 -5.10
CA ARG A 585 -41.92 15.53 -4.23
C ARG A 585 -41.24 16.40 -3.17
N LYS A 586 -40.05 16.04 -2.68
CA LYS A 586 -39.28 16.91 -1.78
C LYS A 586 -38.67 18.12 -2.51
N GLN A 587 -38.45 18.01 -3.82
CA GLN A 587 -38.13 19.17 -4.69
C GLN A 587 -39.36 20.05 -4.99
N LYS A 588 -40.58 19.57 -4.70
CA LYS A 588 -41.86 20.26 -4.94
C LYS A 588 -42.13 21.42 -3.98
N ASP A 589 -41.40 21.52 -2.86
CA ASP A 589 -41.52 22.62 -1.90
C ASP A 589 -40.68 23.86 -2.25
N ALA A 590 -39.99 23.86 -3.40
CA ALA A 590 -39.09 24.94 -3.84
C ALA A 590 -39.57 25.73 -5.09
N GLY A 591 -40.89 25.73 -5.39
CA GLY A 591 -41.53 26.70 -6.28
C GLY A 591 -40.99 26.80 -7.72
N VAL A 592 -41.40 25.86 -8.60
CA VAL A 592 -41.16 25.94 -10.06
C VAL A 592 -42.46 25.65 -10.84
N ASP A 593 -42.58 26.35 -11.98
CA ASP A 593 -43.75 26.69 -12.81
C ASP A 593 -44.52 25.49 -13.41
N SER A 594 -45.78 25.71 -13.80
CA SER A 594 -46.80 24.69 -14.06
C SER A 594 -46.89 24.13 -15.49
N ALA A 595 -45.88 24.33 -16.35
CA ALA A 595 -45.94 23.91 -17.76
C ALA A 595 -45.07 22.67 -18.12
N GLU A 596 -44.10 22.29 -17.26
CA GLU A 596 -43.31 21.05 -17.44
C GLU A 596 -43.97 19.80 -16.82
N ARG A 597 -45.18 19.94 -16.27
CA ARG A 597 -45.87 18.89 -15.50
C ARG A 597 -46.57 17.83 -16.35
N ASP A 598 -46.95 18.15 -17.58
CA ASP A 598 -47.78 17.25 -18.40
C ASP A 598 -46.95 16.40 -19.38
N LEU A 599 -45.67 16.74 -19.61
CA LEU A 599 -44.78 15.96 -20.50
C LEU A 599 -44.09 14.79 -19.80
N VAL A 600 -43.81 14.88 -18.49
CA VAL A 600 -43.12 13.81 -17.74
C VAL A 600 -44.08 12.75 -17.21
N ALA A 601 -45.36 13.09 -17.01
CA ALA A 601 -46.37 12.13 -16.56
C ALA A 601 -46.74 11.11 -17.65
N ASP A 602 -46.81 11.54 -18.92
CA ASP A 602 -47.22 10.70 -20.05
C ASP A 602 -46.11 9.71 -20.48
N GLU A 603 -44.83 10.09 -20.37
CA GLU A 603 -43.69 9.19 -20.67
C GLU A 603 -43.48 8.11 -19.60
N THR A 604 -43.92 8.34 -18.36
CA THR A 604 -43.74 7.37 -17.26
C THR A 604 -44.81 6.28 -17.25
N GLU A 605 -46.01 6.57 -17.76
CA GLU A 605 -47.12 5.59 -17.83
C GLU A 605 -46.97 4.64 -19.04
N GLN A 606 -46.37 5.09 -20.16
CA GLN A 606 -46.10 4.25 -21.33
C GLN A 606 -45.03 3.17 -21.12
N LEU A 607 -44.12 3.35 -20.15
CA LEU A 607 -43.06 2.38 -19.82
C LEU A 607 -43.57 1.12 -19.10
N VAL A 608 -44.82 1.11 -18.62
CA VAL A 608 -45.39 0.01 -17.84
C VAL A 608 -46.17 -1.01 -18.70
N GLU A 609 -46.61 -0.65 -19.91
CA GLU A 609 -47.53 -1.48 -20.71
C GLU A 609 -46.89 -2.43 -21.74
N THR A 610 -45.57 -2.43 -21.98
CA THR A 610 -44.95 -3.17 -23.11
C THR A 610 -44.13 -4.42 -22.74
N ALA A 611 -44.25 -4.97 -21.53
CA ALA A 611 -43.57 -6.20 -21.14
C ALA A 611 -44.48 -7.45 -21.32
N GLU A 612 -44.50 -8.05 -22.51
CA GLU A 612 -45.07 -9.40 -22.72
C GLU A 612 -44.00 -10.50 -22.57
N PHE A 613 -44.37 -11.61 -21.94
CA PHE A 613 -43.48 -12.72 -21.55
C PHE A 613 -43.72 -13.94 -22.47
N ASP A 614 -42.74 -14.33 -23.29
CA ASP A 614 -42.78 -15.58 -24.08
C ASP A 614 -42.25 -16.76 -23.24
N SER A 615 -43.11 -17.76 -23.02
CA SER A 615 -42.91 -18.85 -22.08
C SER A 615 -41.99 -20.00 -22.56
N THR A 616 -41.30 -19.86 -23.70
CA THR A 616 -40.67 -21.03 -24.36
C THR A 616 -39.13 -21.07 -24.28
N TYR A 617 -38.46 -19.95 -24.01
CA TYR A 617 -37.03 -19.87 -23.70
C TYR A 617 -36.82 -18.68 -22.75
N GLY A 618 -36.48 -18.93 -21.48
CA GLY A 618 -36.42 -17.89 -20.44
C GLY A 618 -35.43 -16.74 -20.73
N SER A 619 -35.86 -15.74 -21.49
CA SER A 619 -35.12 -14.52 -21.86
C SER A 619 -36.12 -13.40 -22.16
N ILE A 620 -35.88 -12.20 -21.60
CA ILE A 620 -36.63 -10.96 -21.89
C ILE A 620 -35.83 -10.15 -22.89
N ARG A 621 -36.39 -9.80 -24.06
CA ARG A 621 -35.84 -8.80 -24.98
C ARG A 621 -36.59 -7.48 -24.83
N THR A 622 -35.91 -6.43 -24.39
CA THR A 622 -36.38 -5.04 -24.49
C THR A 622 -35.71 -4.36 -25.68
N THR A 623 -36.50 -3.94 -26.68
CA THR A 623 -36.05 -3.08 -27.78
C THR A 623 -36.26 -1.61 -27.41
N GLY A 624 -35.20 -0.86 -27.15
CA GLY A 624 -35.31 0.60 -27.00
C GLY A 624 -34.23 1.27 -26.16
N VAL A 625 -33.06 1.50 -26.79
CA VAL A 625 -32.01 2.49 -26.47
C VAL A 625 -31.50 2.52 -25.02
N THR A 626 -30.65 1.55 -24.69
CA THR A 626 -29.66 1.68 -23.61
C THR A 626 -28.31 2.05 -24.23
N SER A 627 -27.67 3.14 -23.80
CA SER A 627 -26.21 3.26 -23.92
C SER A 627 -25.58 2.47 -22.77
N GLU A 628 -25.71 1.15 -22.80
CA GLU A 628 -24.89 0.25 -22.00
C GLU A 628 -23.44 0.42 -22.43
N THR A 629 -22.62 1.04 -21.58
CA THR A 629 -21.17 0.91 -21.72
C THR A 629 -20.82 -0.46 -21.15
N TYR A 630 -20.70 -1.45 -22.03
CA TYR A 630 -20.34 -2.81 -21.68
C TYR A 630 -19.05 -2.82 -20.84
N LEU A 631 -19.15 -3.37 -19.64
CA LEU A 631 -18.01 -3.59 -18.75
C LEU A 631 -17.09 -4.62 -19.39
N PHE A 632 -15.90 -4.20 -19.79
CA PHE A 632 -14.84 -5.12 -20.21
C PHE A 632 -14.41 -6.01 -19.02
N ASN A 633 -14.91 -7.24 -18.97
CA ASN A 633 -14.60 -8.25 -17.94
C ASN A 633 -13.62 -9.29 -18.49
N PHE A 634 -12.32 -9.01 -18.40
CA PHE A 634 -11.27 -9.94 -18.81
C PHE A 634 -10.93 -10.88 -17.64
N SER A 635 -11.62 -12.03 -17.60
CA SER A 635 -11.44 -13.07 -16.58
C SER A 635 -10.44 -14.15 -17.03
N GLN A 636 -10.00 -15.03 -16.12
CA GLN A 636 -9.22 -16.22 -16.48
C GLN A 636 -9.92 -17.06 -17.57
N ASN A 637 -11.26 -17.21 -17.52
CA ASN A 637 -12.01 -17.90 -18.57
C ASN A 637 -11.96 -17.15 -19.90
N THR A 638 -12.05 -15.82 -19.87
CA THR A 638 -11.91 -14.97 -21.06
C THR A 638 -10.52 -15.17 -21.67
N PHE A 639 -9.47 -15.06 -20.85
CA PHE A 639 -8.09 -15.32 -21.28
C PHE A 639 -7.94 -16.71 -21.88
N ASN A 640 -8.51 -17.73 -21.26
CA ASN A 640 -8.41 -19.11 -21.72
C ASN A 640 -9.03 -19.31 -23.11
N GLN A 641 -10.19 -18.71 -23.33
CA GLN A 641 -10.88 -18.74 -24.62
C GLN A 641 -10.11 -17.95 -25.68
N SER A 642 -9.66 -16.73 -25.35
CA SER A 642 -8.86 -15.91 -26.28
C SER A 642 -7.53 -16.58 -26.64
N ALA A 643 -6.85 -17.24 -25.71
CA ALA A 643 -5.59 -17.94 -25.95
C ALA A 643 -5.75 -19.07 -26.97
N LYS A 644 -6.81 -19.90 -26.82
CA LYS A 644 -7.17 -20.96 -27.77
C LYS A 644 -7.47 -20.39 -29.16
N ALA A 645 -8.24 -19.31 -29.23
CA ALA A 645 -8.57 -18.65 -30.49
C ALA A 645 -7.33 -18.05 -31.18
N VAL A 646 -6.49 -17.33 -30.44
CA VAL A 646 -5.25 -16.69 -30.93
C VAL A 646 -4.28 -17.72 -31.49
N VAL A 647 -3.99 -18.80 -30.76
CA VAL A 647 -3.07 -19.84 -31.24
C VAL A 647 -3.61 -20.54 -32.48
N ASN A 648 -4.91 -20.87 -32.52
CA ASN A 648 -5.50 -21.48 -33.71
C ASN A 648 -5.48 -20.54 -34.93
N ALA A 649 -5.70 -19.23 -34.74
CA ALA A 649 -5.61 -18.24 -35.80
C ALA A 649 -4.16 -18.06 -36.31
N LEU A 650 -3.17 -18.12 -35.40
CA LEU A 650 -1.74 -18.07 -35.75
C LEU A 650 -1.27 -19.32 -36.52
N LEU A 651 -1.90 -20.47 -36.29
CA LEU A 651 -1.61 -21.76 -36.94
C LEU A 651 -2.39 -21.98 -38.25
N GLY A 652 -3.08 -20.97 -38.78
CA GLY A 652 -3.98 -21.05 -39.93
C GLY A 652 -3.42 -21.79 -41.17
N PRO A 653 -4.31 -22.24 -42.09
CA PRO A 653 -3.98 -23.18 -43.15
C PRO A 653 -2.78 -22.71 -43.98
N CYS A 654 -1.79 -23.60 -44.10
CA CYS A 654 -0.54 -23.38 -44.82
C CYS A 654 -0.76 -22.68 -46.16
N GLY A 655 -0.41 -21.39 -46.25
CA GLY A 655 -0.31 -20.70 -47.53
C GLY A 655 -0.72 -19.24 -47.50
N MET A 656 -0.02 -18.38 -46.75
CA MET A 656 0.26 -17.00 -47.16
C MET A 656 1.58 -16.56 -46.52
N ALA A 657 2.42 -15.95 -47.36
CA ALA A 657 3.81 -15.62 -47.10
C ALA A 657 3.98 -14.39 -46.20
N ASP A 658 5.07 -14.38 -45.43
CA ASP A 658 5.73 -13.19 -44.88
C ASP A 658 5.16 -12.54 -43.59
N HIS A 659 4.55 -13.34 -42.70
CA HIS A 659 4.47 -12.96 -41.29
C HIS A 659 5.71 -13.54 -40.62
N GLY A 660 6.58 -12.68 -40.07
CA GLY A 660 7.85 -13.09 -39.46
C GLY A 660 7.72 -14.36 -38.62
N TRP A 661 8.68 -15.27 -38.79
CA TRP A 661 8.75 -16.60 -38.16
C TRP A 661 8.38 -16.60 -36.66
N HIS A 662 8.67 -15.50 -35.97
CA HIS A 662 8.51 -15.27 -34.53
C HIS A 662 7.07 -15.04 -34.01
N LEU A 663 6.05 -14.93 -34.87
CA LEU A 663 4.66 -14.76 -34.40
C LEU A 663 3.82 -16.04 -34.48
N ARG A 664 4.26 -17.06 -35.24
CA ARG A 664 3.45 -18.27 -35.52
C ARG A 664 3.64 -19.42 -34.53
N HIS A 665 4.60 -19.32 -33.62
CA HIS A 665 5.00 -20.46 -32.80
C HIS A 665 4.45 -20.45 -31.37
N TRP A 666 3.53 -19.54 -31.03
CA TRP A 666 2.87 -19.57 -29.72
C TRP A 666 2.08 -20.87 -29.54
N GLN A 667 2.35 -21.57 -28.43
CA GLN A 667 1.74 -22.84 -28.06
C GLN A 667 1.03 -22.71 -26.71
N ILE A 668 0.00 -23.52 -26.49
CA ILE A 668 -0.77 -23.54 -25.23
C ILE A 668 -0.27 -24.70 -24.38
N GLN A 669 -0.05 -24.43 -23.10
CA GLN A 669 0.18 -25.45 -22.09
C GLN A 669 -0.90 -25.38 -21.01
N GLU A 670 -1.47 -26.54 -20.69
CA GLU A 670 -2.49 -26.69 -19.63
C GLU A 670 -1.80 -26.99 -18.28
N SER A 671 -2.32 -26.41 -17.20
CA SER A 671 -1.83 -26.58 -15.82
C SER A 671 -2.94 -27.17 -14.94
N GLU A 672 -2.59 -27.75 -13.78
CA GLU A 672 -3.58 -28.33 -12.85
C GLU A 672 -4.60 -27.26 -12.41
N GLY A 673 -5.90 -27.53 -12.62
CA GLY A 673 -7.00 -26.62 -12.29
C GLY A 673 -7.56 -25.76 -13.44
N GLU A 674 -7.52 -26.22 -14.69
CA GLU A 674 -8.08 -25.54 -15.89
C GLU A 674 -7.45 -24.17 -16.24
N SER A 675 -6.36 -23.78 -15.58
CA SER A 675 -5.57 -22.60 -15.99
C SER A 675 -4.63 -22.97 -17.14
N LEU A 676 -4.50 -22.07 -18.12
CA LEU A 676 -3.61 -22.28 -19.27
C LEU A 676 -2.74 -21.06 -19.51
N PHE A 677 -1.59 -21.26 -20.12
CA PHE A 677 -0.64 -20.19 -20.47
C PHE A 677 -0.08 -20.41 -21.88
N LEU A 678 0.36 -19.30 -22.47
CA LEU A 678 1.00 -19.30 -23.79
C LEU A 678 2.51 -19.32 -23.61
N TYR A 679 3.21 -20.07 -24.44
CA TYR A 679 4.66 -20.01 -24.54
C TYR A 679 5.10 -19.95 -25.99
N HIS A 680 6.20 -19.25 -26.24
CA HIS A 680 6.82 -19.17 -27.55
C HIS A 680 8.16 -19.92 -27.53
N PRO A 681 8.44 -20.78 -28.54
CA PRO A 681 9.74 -21.41 -28.70
C PRO A 681 10.88 -20.40 -28.73
N PRO A 682 12.08 -20.77 -28.28
CA PRO A 682 13.17 -19.82 -28.16
C PRO A 682 13.53 -19.16 -29.51
N ILE A 683 13.81 -17.86 -29.49
CA ILE A 683 14.17 -17.04 -30.65
C ILE A 683 15.61 -16.58 -30.54
N GLU A 684 16.39 -16.66 -31.61
CA GLU A 684 17.73 -16.08 -31.67
C GLU A 684 17.71 -14.61 -32.08
N VAL A 685 18.33 -13.74 -31.28
CA VAL A 685 18.46 -12.29 -31.49
C VAL A 685 19.95 -11.92 -31.50
N ARG A 686 20.40 -11.24 -32.56
CA ARG A 686 21.78 -10.73 -32.65
C ARG A 686 21.93 -9.43 -31.85
N SER A 687 22.75 -9.46 -30.80
CA SER A 687 23.27 -8.33 -30.05
C SER A 687 24.15 -7.44 -30.95
N PRO A 688 23.99 -6.10 -30.89
CA PRO A 688 24.92 -5.14 -31.51
C PRO A 688 26.28 -5.06 -30.80
N PHE A 689 26.38 -5.59 -29.58
CA PHE A 689 27.55 -5.50 -28.71
C PHE A 689 28.19 -6.89 -28.61
N GLY A 690 29.42 -7.05 -29.12
CA GLY A 690 30.13 -8.33 -29.13
C GLY A 690 30.28 -8.97 -27.74
N ALA A 691 30.59 -10.28 -27.70
CA ALA A 691 30.55 -11.20 -26.54
C ALA A 691 31.11 -10.77 -25.17
N ALA A 692 31.79 -9.63 -25.04
CA ALA A 692 32.54 -9.30 -23.84
C ALA A 692 31.67 -8.99 -22.60
N ASP A 693 30.35 -8.76 -22.73
CA ASP A 693 29.53 -8.28 -21.61
C ASP A 693 28.58 -9.30 -20.99
N CYS A 694 28.30 -10.45 -21.65
CA CYS A 694 27.43 -11.49 -21.08
C CYS A 694 28.16 -12.44 -20.10
N SER A 695 29.50 -12.38 -20.04
CA SER A 695 30.30 -13.18 -19.10
C SER A 695 30.62 -12.45 -17.78
N SER A 696 30.11 -11.23 -17.60
CA SER A 696 30.12 -10.57 -16.29
C SER A 696 28.99 -11.17 -15.45
N GLN A 697 29.34 -11.88 -14.38
CA GLN A 697 28.39 -12.41 -13.40
C GLN A 697 27.78 -11.26 -12.61
N GLU A 698 26.82 -10.54 -13.20
CA GLU A 698 25.76 -9.87 -12.45
C GLU A 698 24.72 -10.95 -12.12
N GLU A 699 24.75 -11.41 -10.87
CA GLU A 699 23.86 -12.44 -10.35
C GLU A 699 22.38 -12.04 -10.54
N PHE A 700 21.58 -12.99 -11.01
CA PHE A 700 20.11 -12.87 -11.02
C PHE A 700 19.62 -12.70 -9.57
N GLU A 701 19.06 -11.54 -9.25
CA GLU A 701 18.45 -11.28 -7.93
C GLU A 701 17.06 -11.92 -7.86
N LEU A 702 17.01 -13.24 -7.64
CA LEU A 702 15.77 -13.95 -7.29
C LEU A 702 15.99 -14.98 -6.19
N GLU A 703 15.19 -14.84 -5.12
CA GLU A 703 15.10 -15.76 -3.98
C GLU A 703 14.95 -17.22 -4.48
N GLU A 704 15.89 -18.08 -4.09
CA GLU A 704 16.14 -19.40 -4.65
C GLU A 704 14.99 -20.42 -4.48
N MET A 705 14.86 -21.30 -5.48
CA MET A 705 14.33 -22.66 -5.35
C MET A 705 15.27 -23.66 -6.07
N ASP A 706 15.65 -24.72 -5.36
CA ASP A 706 16.72 -25.69 -5.67
C ASP A 706 16.58 -26.49 -6.99
N VAL A 707 17.63 -26.52 -7.84
CA VAL A 707 17.90 -27.62 -8.79
C VAL A 707 19.42 -27.87 -8.90
N VAL A 708 19.82 -29.13 -8.67
CA VAL A 708 21.22 -29.61 -8.59
C VAL A 708 21.75 -30.08 -9.96
N ILE A 709 22.91 -29.58 -10.40
CA ILE A 709 23.81 -30.25 -11.37
C ILE A 709 25.26 -30.07 -10.91
N THR A 710 26.04 -31.15 -10.98
CA THR A 710 27.40 -31.33 -10.46
C THR A 710 28.51 -30.77 -11.37
N ASP A 711 29.55 -30.27 -10.69
CA ASP A 711 30.93 -29.91 -11.06
C ASP A 711 31.51 -30.40 -12.42
N ASP A 712 32.19 -29.51 -13.14
CA ASP A 712 33.54 -29.75 -13.70
C ASP A 712 34.18 -28.46 -14.25
N SER A 713 35.45 -28.27 -13.87
CA SER A 713 36.36 -27.17 -14.19
C SER A 713 36.70 -26.99 -15.68
N VAL A 714 36.79 -25.75 -16.18
CA VAL A 714 37.69 -25.38 -17.31
C VAL A 714 38.19 -23.93 -17.19
N VAL A 715 39.52 -23.77 -17.15
CA VAL A 715 40.24 -22.51 -17.40
C VAL A 715 40.38 -22.33 -18.92
N CYS A 716 39.94 -21.20 -19.50
CA CYS A 716 40.23 -20.89 -20.90
C CYS A 716 40.71 -19.44 -21.15
N ASP A 717 41.73 -19.41 -22.00
CA ASP A 717 42.66 -18.40 -22.50
C ASP A 717 42.00 -17.33 -23.41
N PRO A 718 42.30 -16.02 -23.31
CA PRO A 718 41.66 -14.97 -24.09
C PRO A 718 42.29 -14.80 -25.50
N SER A 719 42.33 -15.87 -26.30
CA SER A 719 42.85 -15.80 -27.67
C SER A 719 42.03 -16.59 -28.69
N SER A 720 40.79 -16.19 -28.93
CA SER A 720 40.08 -16.44 -30.19
C SER A 720 38.87 -15.50 -30.30
N TYR A 721 39.04 -14.37 -30.98
CA TYR A 721 37.91 -13.56 -31.45
C TYR A 721 37.28 -14.28 -32.65
N ASP A 722 36.14 -14.93 -32.43
CA ASP A 722 35.28 -15.45 -33.49
C ASP A 722 34.18 -14.42 -33.80
N GLU A 723 34.01 -14.06 -35.08
CA GLU A 723 33.05 -13.06 -35.57
C GLU A 723 31.55 -13.46 -35.43
N GLU A 724 31.21 -14.56 -34.74
CA GLU A 724 29.83 -15.03 -34.52
C GLU A 724 29.29 -14.83 -33.08
N GLN A 725 30.04 -14.14 -32.22
CA GLN A 725 29.87 -14.10 -30.77
C GLN A 725 28.81 -13.11 -30.21
N GLY A 726 27.74 -12.83 -30.97
CA GLY A 726 26.74 -11.82 -30.58
C GLY A 726 25.30 -12.33 -30.49
N VAL A 727 25.02 -13.63 -30.47
CA VAL A 727 23.63 -14.13 -30.55
C VAL A 727 23.10 -14.54 -29.17
N THR A 728 21.94 -14.01 -28.78
CA THR A 728 21.19 -14.36 -27.56
C THR A 728 19.94 -15.12 -27.92
N GLN A 729 19.46 -15.98 -27.03
CA GLN A 729 18.26 -16.76 -27.19
C GLN A 729 17.19 -16.30 -26.20
N TRP A 730 16.01 -15.95 -26.71
CA TRP A 730 14.90 -15.38 -25.96
C TRP A 730 13.73 -16.34 -25.92
N SER A 731 13.20 -16.62 -24.74
CA SER A 731 12.01 -17.45 -24.54
C SER A 731 10.92 -16.60 -23.89
N PHE A 732 9.68 -16.70 -24.38
CA PHE A 732 8.57 -15.87 -23.90
C PHE A 732 7.40 -16.71 -23.41
N SER A 733 6.68 -16.21 -22.42
CA SER A 733 5.43 -16.79 -21.94
C SER A 733 4.44 -15.71 -21.51
N ILE A 734 3.15 -15.99 -21.67
CA ILE A 734 2.07 -15.08 -21.28
C ILE A 734 1.10 -15.82 -20.37
N LEU A 735 0.88 -15.27 -19.19
CA LEU A 735 0.02 -15.82 -18.15
C LEU A 735 -1.05 -14.81 -17.77
N TYR A 736 -2.24 -15.29 -17.41
CA TYR A 736 -3.20 -14.45 -16.71
C TYR A 736 -2.78 -14.35 -15.24
N ASP A 737 -2.73 -13.12 -14.72
CA ASP A 737 -2.48 -12.86 -13.32
C ASP A 737 -3.78 -12.50 -12.61
N ASP A 738 -4.12 -13.22 -11.54
CA ASP A 738 -5.36 -13.02 -10.78
C ASP A 738 -5.36 -11.72 -9.97
N THR A 739 -4.18 -11.22 -9.57
CA THR A 739 -4.01 -9.97 -8.81
C THR A 739 -4.27 -8.77 -9.71
N TYR A 740 -3.66 -8.76 -10.89
CA TYR A 740 -3.82 -7.70 -11.89
C TYR A 740 -5.05 -7.87 -12.78
N ARG A 741 -5.66 -9.05 -12.74
CA ARG A 741 -6.78 -9.48 -13.59
C ARG A 741 -6.51 -9.28 -15.08
N MET A 742 -5.26 -9.45 -15.52
CA MET A 742 -4.79 -9.14 -16.88
C MET A 742 -3.71 -10.14 -17.32
N PRO A 743 -3.43 -10.27 -18.63
CA PRO A 743 -2.25 -10.98 -19.10
C PRO A 743 -0.96 -10.26 -18.69
N VAL A 744 0.07 -11.03 -18.37
CA VAL A 744 1.43 -10.58 -18.03
C VAL A 744 2.41 -11.32 -18.93
N LEU A 745 3.37 -10.58 -19.51
CA LEU A 745 4.43 -11.14 -20.33
C LEU A 745 5.65 -11.42 -19.44
N TYR A 746 6.10 -12.66 -19.48
CA TYR A 746 7.35 -13.12 -18.90
C TYR A 746 8.30 -13.52 -20.01
N PHE A 747 9.60 -13.31 -19.80
CA PHE A 747 10.61 -13.74 -20.75
C PHE A 747 11.96 -14.00 -20.10
N TYR A 748 12.68 -14.94 -20.68
CA TYR A 748 14.01 -15.37 -20.24
C TYR A 748 14.99 -15.23 -21.39
N VAL A 749 16.17 -14.69 -21.10
CA VAL A 749 17.22 -14.43 -22.09
C VAL A 749 18.47 -15.16 -21.65
N GLN A 750 19.03 -15.96 -22.56
CA GLN A 750 20.28 -16.67 -22.36
C GLN A 750 21.23 -16.46 -23.54
N ASP A 751 22.53 -16.62 -23.33
CA ASP A 751 23.52 -16.60 -24.40
C ASP A 751 23.61 -17.97 -25.12
N ARG A 752 24.51 -18.09 -26.11
CA ARG A 752 24.76 -19.35 -26.83
C ARG A 752 25.36 -20.46 -25.95
N THR A 753 25.91 -20.13 -24.79
CA THR A 753 26.42 -21.11 -23.80
C THR A 753 25.31 -21.61 -22.88
N GLY A 754 24.11 -21.02 -22.94
CA GLY A 754 22.98 -21.30 -22.06
C GLY A 754 23.04 -20.51 -20.75
N ALA A 755 23.98 -19.58 -20.60
CA ALA A 755 24.08 -18.74 -19.42
C ALA A 755 23.03 -17.62 -19.46
N PRO A 756 22.36 -17.31 -18.34
CA PRO A 756 21.30 -16.31 -18.30
C PRO A 756 21.89 -14.89 -18.41
N CYS A 757 21.22 -14.00 -19.17
CA CYS A 757 21.70 -12.63 -19.36
C CYS A 757 21.21 -11.70 -18.24
N GLY A 758 22.14 -10.94 -17.63
CA GLY A 758 21.84 -9.96 -16.59
C GLY A 758 20.96 -8.80 -17.06
N ARG A 759 20.23 -8.16 -16.12
CA ARG A 759 19.23 -7.11 -16.39
C ARG A 759 19.80 -5.95 -17.19
N ARG A 760 21.02 -5.52 -16.89
CA ARG A 760 21.71 -4.42 -17.60
C ARG A 760 21.86 -4.70 -19.10
N ASN A 761 22.28 -5.92 -19.44
CA ASN A 761 22.47 -6.34 -20.83
C ASN A 761 21.13 -6.46 -21.56
N VAL A 762 20.11 -7.03 -20.89
CA VAL A 762 18.76 -7.12 -21.45
C VAL A 762 18.17 -5.73 -21.72
N LEU A 763 18.34 -4.78 -20.79
CA LEU A 763 17.92 -3.39 -21.00
C LEU A 763 18.64 -2.72 -22.18
N GLN A 764 19.96 -2.90 -22.28
CA GLN A 764 20.73 -2.38 -23.43
C GLN A 764 20.22 -2.92 -24.76
N MET A 765 19.83 -4.20 -24.80
CA MET A 765 19.27 -4.84 -25.98
C MET A 765 17.86 -4.34 -26.31
N LEU A 766 17.01 -4.08 -25.30
CA LEU A 766 15.65 -3.56 -25.49
C LEU A 766 15.61 -2.08 -25.89
N LEU A 767 16.58 -1.30 -25.43
CA LEU A 767 16.66 0.14 -25.65
C LEU A 767 17.31 0.54 -26.98
N HIS A 768 17.95 -0.41 -27.68
CA HIS A 768 18.63 -0.10 -28.93
C HIS A 768 17.65 0.18 -30.07
N ASN A 769 17.55 1.46 -30.42
CA ASN A 769 17.04 1.91 -31.70
C ASN A 769 18.21 1.92 -32.69
N PRO A 770 18.15 1.23 -33.85
CA PRO A 770 19.27 1.15 -34.81
C PRO A 770 19.77 2.50 -35.35
N ASP A 771 19.05 3.59 -35.09
CA ASP A 771 19.30 4.93 -35.63
C ASP A 771 20.02 5.91 -34.68
N GLN A 772 20.45 5.53 -33.47
CA GLN A 772 21.17 6.45 -32.58
C GLN A 772 22.49 5.90 -32.02
N ASN A 773 23.60 6.36 -32.60
CA ASN A 773 24.91 6.32 -31.97
C ASN A 773 24.94 7.28 -30.77
N GLN A 774 24.78 6.80 -29.54
CA GLN A 774 25.12 7.60 -28.35
C GLN A 774 25.89 6.78 -27.31
N SER A 775 27.03 7.35 -26.92
CA SER A 775 27.95 6.90 -25.87
C SER A 775 27.63 7.60 -24.54
N GLU A 776 26.36 7.61 -24.12
CA GLU A 776 25.92 8.10 -22.80
C GLU A 776 25.42 6.93 -21.94
N PRO A 777 25.60 6.98 -20.61
CA PRO A 777 25.09 5.95 -19.72
C PRO A 777 23.56 5.93 -19.78
N ILE A 778 23.01 4.77 -20.13
CA ILE A 778 21.56 4.54 -20.15
C ILE A 778 21.01 4.88 -18.76
N GLN A 779 20.19 5.93 -18.71
CA GLN A 779 19.40 6.27 -17.54
C GLN A 779 18.32 5.18 -17.41
N ASP A 780 18.37 4.39 -16.34
CA ASP A 780 17.43 3.29 -16.09
C ASP A 780 16.04 3.87 -15.82
N THR A 781 15.28 4.04 -16.89
CA THR A 781 13.91 4.58 -16.90
C THR A 781 12.88 3.45 -17.08
N TRP A 782 13.33 2.20 -17.03
CA TRP A 782 12.54 0.98 -17.24
C TRP A 782 12.14 0.34 -15.92
N ASP A 783 11.52 1.15 -15.04
CA ASP A 783 10.97 0.71 -13.74
C ASP A 783 9.85 -0.33 -13.88
N PHE A 784 9.37 -0.59 -15.10
CA PHE A 784 8.36 -1.61 -15.41
C PHE A 784 8.95 -2.97 -15.82
N LEU A 785 10.28 -3.09 -15.95
CA LEU A 785 10.99 -4.36 -16.17
C LEU A 785 11.60 -4.85 -14.86
N SER A 786 10.97 -5.87 -14.29
CA SER A 786 11.39 -6.51 -13.04
C SER A 786 11.80 -7.96 -13.29
N GLN A 787 12.50 -8.56 -12.32
CA GLN A 787 12.80 -9.99 -12.33
C GLN A 787 11.91 -10.66 -11.28
N GLU A 788 11.34 -11.82 -11.61
CA GLU A 788 10.67 -12.73 -10.67
C GLU A 788 10.82 -14.20 -11.11
N LEU A 789 10.56 -15.15 -10.22
CA LEU A 789 10.48 -16.55 -10.64
C LEU A 789 9.24 -16.76 -11.51
N HIS A 790 9.40 -17.33 -12.70
CA HIS A 790 8.28 -17.60 -13.59
C HIS A 790 7.19 -18.45 -12.88
N PRO A 791 5.93 -18.01 -12.77
CA PRO A 791 4.93 -18.64 -11.91
C PRO A 791 4.59 -20.11 -12.20
N LYS A 792 4.99 -20.61 -13.38
CA LYS A 792 4.72 -22.00 -13.80
C LYS A 792 5.97 -22.86 -13.95
N THR A 793 7.13 -22.26 -14.20
CA THR A 793 8.38 -23.02 -14.43
C THR A 793 9.40 -22.81 -13.33
N ASN A 794 9.20 -21.82 -12.45
CA ASN A 794 10.12 -21.41 -11.39
C ASN A 794 11.54 -21.11 -11.91
N ILE A 795 11.65 -20.72 -13.18
CA ILE A 795 12.92 -20.27 -13.76
C ILE A 795 13.00 -18.75 -13.53
N PRO A 796 14.15 -18.23 -13.04
CA PRO A 796 14.43 -16.81 -12.98
C PRO A 796 14.16 -16.13 -14.32
N CYS A 797 13.19 -15.21 -14.39
CA CYS A 797 12.86 -14.55 -15.63
C CYS A 797 12.51 -13.08 -15.43
N PHE A 798 12.52 -12.34 -16.52
CA PHE A 798 12.03 -10.97 -16.55
C PHE A 798 10.52 -10.98 -16.73
N PHE A 799 9.83 -10.03 -16.13
CA PHE A 799 8.43 -9.77 -16.42
C PHE A 799 8.19 -8.27 -16.59
N LEU A 800 7.20 -7.95 -17.42
CA LEU A 800 6.75 -6.57 -17.60
C LEU A 800 5.58 -6.31 -16.66
N HIS A 801 5.75 -5.37 -15.73
CA HIS A 801 4.72 -5.02 -14.78
C HIS A 801 3.45 -4.52 -15.51
N PRO A 802 2.27 -5.13 -15.31
CA PRO A 802 1.07 -4.85 -16.10
C PRO A 802 0.36 -3.55 -15.71
N CYS A 803 1.08 -2.60 -15.08
CA CYS A 803 0.56 -1.30 -14.67
C CYS A 803 -0.03 -0.57 -15.89
N GLN A 804 -1.26 -0.05 -15.76
CA GLN A 804 -2.01 0.63 -16.82
C GLN A 804 -2.40 -0.22 -18.06
N SER A 805 -1.98 -1.48 -18.18
CA SER A 805 -2.35 -2.36 -19.30
C SER A 805 -3.87 -2.54 -19.44
N SER A 806 -4.58 -2.63 -18.31
CA SER A 806 -6.04 -2.73 -18.28
C SER A 806 -6.74 -1.47 -18.80
N ALA A 807 -6.26 -0.28 -18.41
CA ALA A 807 -6.81 1.00 -18.85
C ALA A 807 -6.58 1.24 -20.35
N ARG A 808 -5.37 0.92 -20.84
CA ARG A 808 -5.04 1.05 -22.27
C ARG A 808 -5.80 0.04 -23.13
N LEU A 809 -5.90 -1.22 -22.69
CA LEU A 809 -6.67 -2.24 -23.39
C LEU A 809 -8.16 -1.85 -23.50
N LYS A 810 -8.74 -1.29 -22.44
CA LYS A 810 -10.12 -0.75 -22.46
C LYS A 810 -10.30 0.37 -23.49
N LEU A 811 -9.33 1.28 -23.64
CA LEU A 811 -9.38 2.35 -24.64
C LEU A 811 -9.28 1.80 -26.07
N LEU A 812 -8.40 0.82 -26.30
CA LEU A 812 -8.22 0.20 -27.62
C LEU A 812 -9.44 -0.62 -28.06
N LEU A 813 -10.10 -1.29 -27.11
CA LEU A 813 -11.30 -2.08 -27.39
C LEU A 813 -12.56 -1.22 -27.59
N ARG A 814 -12.65 -0.04 -26.93
CA ARG A 814 -13.71 0.96 -27.19
C ARG A 814 -13.72 1.47 -28.64
N GLY A 815 -12.55 1.52 -29.29
CA GLY A 815 -12.45 1.90 -30.71
C GLY A 815 -13.13 0.91 -31.68
N SER A 816 -13.36 -0.33 -31.25
CA SER A 816 -14.00 -1.38 -32.05
C SER A 816 -15.53 -1.41 -31.91
N GLU A 817 -16.11 -0.69 -30.94
CA GLU A 817 -17.55 -0.65 -30.69
C GLU A 817 -18.30 0.25 -31.69
N CYS A 818 -17.59 1.11 -32.43
CA CYS A 818 -18.17 1.97 -33.46
C CYS A 818 -18.57 1.22 -34.75
N SER A 819 -18.27 -0.08 -34.90
CA SER A 819 -18.55 -0.87 -36.12
C SER A 819 -19.70 -1.90 -36.00
N GLY A 820 -20.40 -1.97 -34.87
CA GLY A 820 -21.69 -2.68 -34.78
C GLY A 820 -21.68 -4.22 -34.77
N GLU A 821 -20.55 -4.88 -34.48
CA GLU A 821 -20.49 -6.34 -34.28
C GLU A 821 -20.29 -6.64 -32.79
N GLN A 822 -21.35 -7.10 -32.10
CA GLN A 822 -21.43 -7.15 -30.63
C GLN A 822 -21.09 -8.50 -29.98
N ASP A 823 -20.81 -9.58 -30.72
CA ASP A 823 -20.61 -10.92 -30.13
C ASP A 823 -19.19 -11.51 -30.24
N SER A 824 -18.20 -10.82 -30.84
CA SER A 824 -16.81 -11.32 -30.96
C SER A 824 -15.78 -10.70 -30.00
N SER A 825 -16.21 -9.80 -29.10
CA SER A 825 -15.30 -8.86 -28.41
C SER A 825 -14.30 -9.51 -27.42
N ASN A 826 -14.61 -10.69 -26.89
CA ASN A 826 -13.76 -11.38 -25.92
C ASN A 826 -12.57 -12.10 -26.57
N ALA A 827 -12.70 -12.61 -27.79
CA ALA A 827 -11.60 -13.30 -28.50
C ALA A 827 -10.47 -12.33 -28.93
N ASN A 828 -10.81 -11.04 -29.11
CA ASN A 828 -9.87 -10.02 -29.58
C ASN A 828 -9.05 -9.36 -28.47
N ALA A 829 -9.44 -9.51 -27.22
CA ALA A 829 -8.81 -8.83 -26.10
C ALA A 829 -7.34 -9.22 -25.89
N LEU A 830 -7.04 -10.52 -25.97
CA LEU A 830 -5.66 -10.99 -25.84
C LEU A 830 -4.80 -10.60 -27.06
N TRP A 831 -5.35 -10.66 -28.27
CA TRP A 831 -4.63 -10.24 -29.48
C TRP A 831 -4.33 -8.74 -29.49
N THR A 832 -5.29 -7.93 -29.04
CA THR A 832 -5.13 -6.48 -28.86
C THR A 832 -4.13 -6.16 -27.75
N TRP A 833 -4.10 -6.96 -26.69
CA TRP A 833 -3.08 -6.84 -25.65
C TRP A 833 -1.69 -7.22 -26.18
N MET A 834 -1.56 -8.32 -26.93
CA MET A 834 -0.30 -8.75 -27.54
C MET A 834 0.26 -7.70 -28.50
N SER A 835 -0.59 -7.04 -29.30
CA SER A 835 -0.14 -5.97 -30.20
C SER A 835 0.34 -4.71 -29.48
N MET A 836 -0.11 -4.49 -28.25
CA MET A 836 0.36 -3.41 -27.38
C MET A 836 1.69 -3.77 -26.69
N ILE A 837 1.84 -5.00 -26.20
CA ILE A 837 2.96 -5.39 -25.33
C ILE A 837 4.15 -5.95 -26.10
N LEU A 838 3.95 -6.82 -27.10
CA LEU A 838 5.05 -7.45 -27.83
C LEU A 838 6.02 -6.46 -28.52
N PRO A 839 5.59 -5.27 -29.02
CA PRO A 839 6.53 -4.27 -29.54
C PRO A 839 7.57 -3.80 -28.53
N THR A 840 7.25 -3.79 -27.23
CA THR A 840 8.17 -3.35 -26.17
C THR A 840 9.35 -4.30 -25.96
N VAL A 841 9.23 -5.55 -26.43
CA VAL A 841 10.30 -6.55 -26.40
C VAL A 841 10.84 -6.85 -27.81
N GLY A 842 10.72 -5.90 -28.73
CA GLY A 842 11.25 -6.03 -30.10
C GLY A 842 10.40 -6.88 -31.05
N HIS A 843 9.22 -7.32 -30.63
CA HIS A 843 8.33 -8.18 -31.43
C HIS A 843 7.11 -7.41 -31.94
N SER A 844 7.36 -6.41 -32.80
CA SER A 844 6.30 -5.61 -33.41
C SER A 844 5.39 -6.45 -34.31
N ILE A 845 4.07 -6.30 -34.15
CA ILE A 845 3.08 -6.93 -35.03
C ILE A 845 2.77 -5.96 -36.18
N PRO A 846 3.07 -6.29 -37.45
CA PRO A 846 2.76 -5.41 -38.57
C PRO A 846 1.25 -5.15 -38.66
N PRO A 847 0.79 -3.92 -38.95
CA PRO A 847 -0.64 -3.59 -38.99
C PRO A 847 -1.47 -4.52 -39.89
N ASN A 848 -0.93 -4.90 -41.05
CA ASN A 848 -1.60 -5.83 -41.97
C ASN A 848 -1.77 -7.24 -41.37
N THR A 849 -0.78 -7.70 -40.61
CA THR A 849 -0.81 -8.98 -39.89
C THR A 849 -1.82 -8.94 -38.76
N PHE A 850 -1.82 -7.85 -37.98
CA PHE A 850 -2.79 -7.60 -36.91
C PHE A 850 -4.24 -7.70 -37.43
N LEU A 851 -4.54 -6.98 -38.51
CA LEU A 851 -5.86 -6.97 -39.15
C LEU A 851 -6.25 -8.33 -39.77
N SER A 852 -5.31 -9.07 -40.34
CA SER A 852 -5.57 -10.39 -40.92
C SER A 852 -5.96 -11.41 -39.84
N ILE A 853 -5.21 -11.46 -38.74
CA ILE A 853 -5.48 -12.36 -37.62
C ILE A 853 -6.74 -11.93 -36.87
N GLN A 854 -6.95 -10.64 -36.67
CA GLN A 854 -8.18 -10.12 -36.07
C GLN A 854 -9.43 -10.50 -36.87
N LYS A 855 -9.35 -10.51 -38.22
CA LYS A 855 -10.44 -11.03 -39.06
C LYS A 855 -10.69 -12.52 -38.85
N GLN A 856 -9.64 -13.33 -38.66
CA GLN A 856 -9.81 -14.77 -38.38
C GLN A 856 -10.38 -15.02 -36.98
N LEU A 857 -9.99 -14.21 -35.98
CA LEU A 857 -10.51 -14.29 -34.62
C LEU A 857 -11.99 -13.93 -34.52
N ASN A 858 -12.50 -13.07 -35.41
CA ASN A 858 -13.93 -12.80 -35.51
C ASN A 858 -14.75 -13.96 -36.11
N TYR A 859 -14.11 -14.99 -36.68
CA TYR A 859 -14.76 -16.18 -37.23
C TYR A 859 -14.81 -17.38 -36.26
N TYR A 860 -13.98 -17.36 -35.20
CA TYR A 860 -13.94 -18.36 -34.12
C TYR A 860 -14.81 -17.90 -32.95
#